data_AF-A0A364KM86-F1
#
_entry.id   AF-A0A364KM86-F1
#
_cell.length_a   1.000
_cell.length_b   1.000
_cell.length_c   1.000
_cell.angle_alpha   90.00
_cell.angle_beta   90.00
_cell.angle_gamma   90.00
#
_symmetry.space_group_name_H-M   'P 1'
#
loop_
_entity.id
_entity.type
_entity.pdbx_description
1 polymer ?
#
loop_
_entity_poly.entity_id
_entity_poly.type
_entity_poly.pdbx_seq_one_letter_code
_entity_poly.pdbx_strand_id
1 'polypeptide(L)'
;MASLSNLSDTIASTLANLPPQDQIQDGERMRLLKLVEQLQTALEPPFLHLQRFCFSHYEIVIIRIAQGMGVFDAFVQTQGADLSLKELSSKVKGDEKLLKRVMRFLCSYKVFTQAVNDVYKPAPLAMMLGGLPGDMVKHCHSIMQISAKLFEYFENCGYKNPEDAFDGPFQFAFNTKQHYFDWLQTQPNAQSEFNSVMTFSQQLRGKDWFEIYPVAEKLNSSSGRALLVDIGGGVGHDVIAFKKRFPDVIGELVVQDLPQVIQSINGALPDGIIAIGHNMFEPQPIRGARAYYLRTVLHDWPDKQALDVLARIREAMVEDSVLLINEHTTPESLEVPIVSASLDFQMMGIFSSLERTEEQWISLLRRAQFKVVKAWKIDTIMARRVLGGGRVLGSGKNLSPATASSTSSPQPKGRLSPSPSSVSLNSQASVSQYSPDPQDLTSRISLDNGETSISAAPAATGAQLACPICNEEMVTLLQLNRHIDDAHQNLEEVKQDEVKDWFKAQMDKAKKFQPLAVLNQKLKGLDVFESNDNPQPPSIAIARQATGPVEVKPPDPDEVVTRLIRDHTEDFTKFRKPTIDKAFLEVSRLEKRLTRLTQALANLPADQIQSGASKRWPLGRQSDQRREIEQSIVSWQDDTSVPQCPFCQQEFTSYTFRRHHCRTCGRVVCADPSTACSVEVGLAVASKRQTPSEKSIPSKINVDVRLCKECRATLFSRRDFDEQRLQKPPVARSYDNLVQFERGIRLLQPRFQKLLTALQDPHNPPTPAQLTEASKVRKRLIDSFAQYDTAARRIRDLPTNSPTQQKLQKAIYQQASNFLHLHMLPLKSLPKILKHATPGGRPLPNSHSRSSLHADPSSTAKPFSSALASIKYGNNTPNGSSQSITSDNSSAISALEDEEKALRDRLIVLEEQKFFVSEMIADANKRRKFDEVSALALNVEDLSKEIDRINGILNNMDFESLYTGNAQS
;
A
#
# COMPACT_ATOMS: atom_id res chain seq x y z
N MET A 1 -28.51 25.87 -22.01
CA MET A 1 -27.61 26.89 -22.58
C MET A 1 -27.62 28.20 -21.81
N ALA A 2 -28.78 28.78 -21.43
CA ALA A 2 -28.86 30.08 -20.74
C ALA A 2 -28.10 30.21 -19.40
N SER A 3 -27.63 29.12 -18.77
CA SER A 3 -26.86 29.19 -17.51
C SER A 3 -25.37 29.52 -17.69
N LEU A 4 -24.75 29.12 -18.81
CA LEU A 4 -23.30 29.27 -19.00
C LEU A 4 -22.91 30.66 -19.50
N SER A 5 -23.75 31.31 -20.32
CA SER A 5 -23.58 32.72 -20.69
C SER A 5 -23.60 33.61 -19.45
N ASN A 6 -24.63 33.45 -18.61
CA ASN A 6 -24.81 34.24 -17.40
C ASN A 6 -23.64 34.06 -16.41
N LEU A 7 -23.07 32.84 -16.33
CA LEU A 7 -21.87 32.59 -15.54
C LEU A 7 -20.63 33.30 -16.12
N SER A 8 -20.43 33.24 -17.44
CA SER A 8 -19.34 33.95 -18.14
C SER A 8 -19.41 35.46 -17.90
N ASP A 9 -20.60 36.06 -18.06
CA ASP A 9 -20.81 37.50 -17.86
C ASP A 9 -20.60 37.90 -16.39
N THR A 10 -21.02 37.06 -15.44
CA THR A 10 -20.79 37.26 -14.01
C THR A 10 -19.30 37.21 -13.66
N ILE A 11 -18.56 36.23 -14.20
CA ILE A 11 -17.11 36.11 -14.00
C ILE A 11 -16.37 37.29 -14.63
N ALA A 12 -16.73 37.68 -15.86
CA ALA A 12 -16.13 38.84 -16.54
C ALA A 12 -16.35 40.15 -15.75
N SER A 13 -17.58 40.37 -15.25
CA SER A 13 -17.90 41.51 -14.39
C SER A 13 -17.14 41.47 -13.06
N THR A 14 -16.97 40.28 -12.47
CA THR A 14 -16.22 40.11 -11.21
C THR A 14 -14.72 40.38 -11.40
N LEU A 15 -14.14 39.91 -12.51
CA LEU A 15 -12.74 40.18 -12.88
C LEU A 15 -12.48 41.67 -13.15
N ALA A 16 -13.44 42.38 -13.74
CA ALA A 16 -13.33 43.82 -13.99
C ALA A 16 -13.42 44.69 -12.71
N ASN A 17 -14.08 44.18 -11.66
CA ASN A 17 -14.33 44.89 -10.40
C ASN A 17 -13.57 44.31 -9.20
N LEU A 18 -12.55 43.47 -9.46
CA LEU A 18 -11.80 42.76 -8.43
C LEU A 18 -10.87 43.76 -7.69
N PRO A 19 -10.90 43.83 -6.35
CA PRO A 19 -10.08 44.78 -5.60
C PRO A 19 -8.58 44.47 -5.71
N PRO A 20 -7.70 45.45 -5.45
CA PRO A 20 -6.25 45.26 -5.36
C PRO A 20 -5.87 44.07 -4.47
N GLN A 21 -4.82 43.32 -4.86
CA GLN A 21 -4.47 42.04 -4.22
C GLN A 21 -4.19 42.17 -2.72
N ASP A 22 -3.65 43.30 -2.29
CA ASP A 22 -3.35 43.69 -0.91
C ASP A 22 -4.60 43.93 -0.04
N GLN A 23 -5.76 44.17 -0.66
CA GLN A 23 -7.03 44.44 0.03
C GLN A 23 -7.90 43.18 0.21
N ILE A 24 -7.56 42.07 -0.46
CA ILE A 24 -8.27 40.79 -0.33
C ILE A 24 -7.79 40.07 0.92
N GLN A 25 -8.70 39.64 1.80
CA GLN A 25 -8.32 38.84 2.96
C GLN A 25 -7.83 37.45 2.54
N ASP A 26 -6.75 36.95 3.16
CA ASP A 26 -6.12 35.68 2.77
C ASP A 26 -7.11 34.50 2.76
N GLY A 27 -8.03 34.44 3.73
CA GLY A 27 -9.05 33.39 3.82
C GLY A 27 -10.05 33.43 2.66
N GLU A 28 -10.43 34.63 2.21
CA GLU A 28 -11.29 34.83 1.04
C GLU A 28 -10.51 34.52 -0.25
N ARG A 29 -9.27 34.99 -0.36
CA ARG A 29 -8.38 34.69 -1.50
C ARG A 29 -8.24 33.18 -1.71
N MET A 30 -7.90 32.43 -0.67
CA MET A 30 -7.73 30.97 -0.77
C MET A 30 -9.05 30.24 -1.07
N ARG A 31 -10.19 30.73 -0.57
CA ARG A 31 -11.51 30.18 -0.92
C ARG A 31 -11.86 30.41 -2.38
N LEU A 32 -11.61 31.62 -2.90
CA LEU A 32 -11.83 31.96 -4.31
C LEU A 32 -10.92 31.14 -5.23
N LEU A 33 -9.63 30.99 -4.89
CA LEU A 33 -8.69 30.18 -5.65
C LEU A 33 -9.13 28.70 -5.72
N LYS A 34 -9.57 28.09 -4.61
CA LYS A 34 -10.11 26.71 -4.64
C LYS A 34 -11.37 26.59 -5.51
N LEU A 35 -12.24 27.61 -5.52
CA LEU A 35 -13.43 27.60 -6.40
C LEU A 35 -13.06 27.77 -7.88
N VAL A 36 -12.05 28.57 -8.20
CA VAL A 36 -11.53 28.72 -9.57
C VAL A 36 -10.88 27.42 -10.06
N GLU A 37 -10.09 26.75 -9.21
CA GLU A 37 -9.51 25.43 -9.49
C GLU A 37 -10.60 24.39 -9.77
N GLN A 38 -11.61 24.28 -8.90
CA GLN A 38 -12.75 23.38 -9.10
C GLN A 38 -13.52 23.68 -10.38
N LEU A 39 -13.73 24.96 -10.72
CA LEU A 39 -14.39 25.37 -11.95
C LEU A 39 -13.54 25.03 -13.19
N GLN A 40 -12.22 25.24 -13.13
CA GLN A 40 -11.30 24.84 -14.20
C GLN A 40 -11.34 23.33 -14.41
N THR A 41 -11.22 22.52 -13.35
CA THR A 41 -11.29 21.05 -13.43
C THR A 41 -12.63 20.56 -14.00
N ALA A 42 -13.74 21.26 -13.73
CA ALA A 42 -15.04 20.91 -14.28
C ALA A 42 -15.25 21.32 -15.75
N LEU A 43 -14.46 22.27 -16.27
CA LEU A 43 -14.59 22.81 -17.63
C LEU A 43 -13.49 22.31 -18.60
N GLU A 44 -12.31 21.94 -18.11
CA GLU A 44 -11.16 21.56 -18.93
C GLU A 44 -11.31 20.13 -19.50
N PRO A 45 -11.36 19.94 -20.83
CA PRO A 45 -11.37 18.59 -21.41
C PRO A 45 -10.06 17.84 -21.12
N PRO A 46 -10.09 16.51 -20.91
CA PRO A 46 -8.90 15.73 -20.53
C PRO A 46 -7.69 15.90 -21.45
N PHE A 47 -7.91 16.15 -22.75
CA PHE A 47 -6.84 16.40 -23.71
C PHE A 47 -6.07 17.71 -23.45
N LEU A 48 -6.75 18.80 -23.09
CA LEU A 48 -6.08 20.07 -22.76
C LEU A 48 -5.29 19.92 -21.45
N HIS A 49 -5.85 19.20 -20.48
CA HIS A 49 -5.18 18.90 -19.22
C HIS A 49 -3.90 18.06 -19.43
N LEU A 50 -3.97 17.01 -20.25
CA LEU A 50 -2.79 16.23 -20.66
C LEU A 50 -1.73 17.09 -21.34
N GLN A 51 -2.14 17.98 -22.26
CA GLN A 51 -1.23 18.88 -22.96
C GLN A 51 -0.50 19.83 -21.99
N ARG A 52 -1.16 20.29 -20.92
CA ARG A 52 -0.51 21.08 -19.86
C ARG A 52 0.59 20.28 -19.15
N PHE A 53 0.34 19.01 -18.80
CA PHE A 53 1.36 18.16 -18.19
C PHE A 53 2.58 17.95 -19.10
N CYS A 54 2.35 17.67 -20.38
CA CYS A 54 3.46 17.45 -21.33
C CYS A 54 4.36 18.68 -21.52
N PHE A 55 3.83 19.90 -21.34
CA PHE A 55 4.56 21.15 -21.61
C PHE A 55 4.97 21.94 -20.35
N SER A 56 4.54 21.54 -19.15
CA SER A 56 4.83 22.24 -17.88
C SER A 56 6.32 22.53 -17.63
N HIS A 57 7.19 21.60 -18.01
CA HIS A 57 8.65 21.73 -17.84
C HIS A 57 9.25 22.96 -18.54
N TYR A 58 8.63 23.46 -19.61
CA TYR A 58 9.10 24.65 -20.32
C TYR A 58 9.02 25.93 -19.48
N GLU A 59 8.20 25.95 -18.43
CA GLU A 59 7.98 27.13 -17.57
C GLU A 59 9.27 27.55 -16.87
N ILE A 60 9.87 26.63 -16.10
CA ILE A 60 11.13 26.84 -15.39
C ILE A 60 12.28 27.03 -16.39
N VAL A 61 12.34 26.20 -17.44
CA VAL A 61 13.42 26.23 -18.43
C VAL A 61 13.48 27.56 -19.19
N ILE A 62 12.34 28.11 -19.62
CA ILE A 62 12.33 29.37 -20.41
C ILE A 62 12.56 30.59 -19.51
N ILE A 63 12.10 30.58 -18.25
CA ILE A 63 12.51 31.60 -17.28
C ILE A 63 14.02 31.53 -17.04
N ARG A 64 14.61 30.34 -16.91
CA ARG A 64 16.05 30.16 -16.72
C ARG A 64 16.88 30.61 -17.92
N ILE A 65 16.38 30.42 -19.14
CA ILE A 65 16.95 30.98 -20.38
C ILE A 65 16.89 32.50 -20.35
N ALA A 66 15.73 33.09 -20.01
CA ALA A 66 15.56 34.54 -19.94
C ALA A 66 16.47 35.20 -18.88
N GLN A 67 16.69 34.55 -17.73
CA GLN A 67 17.72 34.93 -16.76
C GLN A 67 19.13 34.87 -17.36
N GLY A 68 19.49 33.79 -18.06
CA GLY A 68 20.81 33.66 -18.71
C GLY A 68 21.06 34.71 -19.80
N MET A 69 20.00 35.14 -20.50
CA MET A 69 20.04 36.22 -21.48
C MET A 69 20.14 37.61 -20.84
N GLY A 70 19.79 37.78 -19.55
CA GLY A 70 19.71 39.07 -18.87
C GLY A 70 18.41 39.85 -19.11
N VAL A 71 17.32 39.18 -19.52
CA VAL A 71 16.04 39.81 -19.83
C VAL A 71 15.46 40.54 -18.62
N PHE A 72 15.41 39.88 -17.46
CA PHE A 72 14.87 40.48 -16.24
C PHE A 72 15.73 41.66 -15.76
N ASP A 73 17.05 41.52 -15.82
CA ASP A 73 18.01 42.58 -15.44
C ASP A 73 17.82 43.84 -16.29
N ALA A 74 17.58 43.68 -17.60
CA ALA A 74 17.31 44.81 -18.50
C ALA A 74 16.06 45.61 -18.08
N PHE A 75 14.98 44.95 -17.65
CA PHE A 75 13.78 45.62 -17.15
C PHE A 75 13.95 46.20 -15.74
N VAL A 76 14.75 45.56 -14.86
CA VAL A 76 15.11 46.13 -13.56
C VAL A 76 15.92 47.42 -13.73
N GLN A 77 16.89 47.43 -14.65
CA GLN A 77 17.70 48.62 -14.98
C GLN A 77 16.87 49.78 -15.56
N THR A 78 15.82 49.48 -16.32
CA THR A 78 14.90 50.50 -16.86
C THR A 78 13.72 50.81 -15.92
N GLN A 79 13.79 50.37 -14.66
CA GLN A 79 12.76 50.59 -13.63
C GLN A 79 11.35 50.12 -14.06
N GLY A 80 11.29 49.06 -14.87
CA GLY A 80 10.05 48.47 -15.37
C GLY A 80 9.43 49.18 -16.58
N ALA A 81 10.16 50.08 -17.26
CA ALA A 81 9.68 50.72 -18.49
C ALA A 81 9.39 49.70 -19.60
N ASP A 82 8.38 49.99 -20.42
CA ASP A 82 8.02 49.20 -21.60
C ASP A 82 9.17 49.24 -22.63
N LEU A 83 9.56 48.09 -23.17
CA LEU A 83 10.68 47.97 -24.13
C LEU A 83 10.23 47.29 -25.43
N SER A 84 10.62 47.85 -26.58
CA SER A 84 10.49 47.16 -27.86
C SER A 84 11.48 45.99 -27.99
N LEU A 85 11.19 45.04 -28.87
CA LEU A 85 12.08 43.91 -29.16
C LEU A 85 13.48 44.37 -29.56
N LYS A 86 13.62 45.47 -30.31
CA LYS A 86 14.92 46.02 -30.73
C LYS A 86 15.70 46.62 -29.56
N GLU A 87 15.03 47.38 -28.69
CA GLU A 87 15.64 47.97 -27.49
C GLU A 87 16.01 46.90 -26.46
N LEU A 88 15.20 45.86 -26.32
CA LEU A 88 15.50 44.72 -25.47
C LEU A 88 16.68 43.92 -26.07
N SER A 89 16.66 43.65 -27.39
CA SER A 89 17.75 42.94 -28.08
C SER A 89 19.10 43.64 -27.97
N SER A 90 19.15 44.97 -27.86
CA SER A 90 20.41 45.70 -27.65
C SER A 90 20.90 45.70 -26.19
N LYS A 91 20.07 45.23 -25.25
CA LYS A 91 20.37 45.17 -23.80
C LYS A 91 20.63 43.76 -23.28
N VAL A 92 20.24 42.72 -24.02
CA VAL A 92 20.33 41.31 -23.62
C VAL A 92 21.33 40.52 -24.47
N LYS A 93 21.71 39.33 -24.00
CA LYS A 93 22.60 38.40 -24.72
C LYS A 93 21.77 37.47 -25.61
N GLY A 94 22.28 37.16 -26.81
CA GLY A 94 21.72 36.14 -27.71
C GLY A 94 21.07 36.71 -28.97
N ASP A 95 20.44 35.83 -29.76
CA ASP A 95 19.81 36.16 -31.04
C ASP A 95 18.38 36.72 -30.87
N GLU A 96 18.01 37.71 -31.69
CA GLU A 96 16.70 38.38 -31.63
C GLU A 96 15.53 37.43 -31.91
N LYS A 97 15.71 36.41 -32.77
CA LYS A 97 14.64 35.43 -33.06
C LYS A 97 14.44 34.51 -31.86
N LEU A 98 15.51 34.11 -31.16
CA LEU A 98 15.41 33.39 -29.89
C LEU A 98 14.74 34.26 -28.82
N LEU A 99 15.15 35.51 -28.67
CA LEU A 99 14.52 36.47 -27.75
C LEU A 99 13.01 36.60 -28.03
N LYS A 100 12.61 36.75 -29.29
CA LYS A 100 11.19 36.82 -29.68
C LYS A 100 10.40 35.55 -29.35
N ARG A 101 11.04 34.36 -29.41
CA ARG A 101 10.42 33.10 -28.97
C ARG A 101 10.26 33.04 -27.44
N VAL A 102 11.29 33.45 -26.70
CA VAL A 102 11.27 33.54 -25.23
C VAL A 102 10.20 34.52 -24.76
N MET A 103 10.19 35.74 -25.28
CA MET A 103 9.20 36.77 -24.91
C MET A 103 7.76 36.35 -25.23
N ARG A 104 7.51 35.66 -26.35
CA ARG A 104 6.18 35.08 -26.65
C ARG A 104 5.72 34.15 -25.53
N PHE A 105 6.60 33.26 -25.07
CA PHE A 105 6.27 32.32 -24.00
C PHE A 105 6.05 33.05 -22.66
N LEU A 106 6.93 33.97 -22.29
CA LEU A 106 6.78 34.77 -21.06
C LEU A 106 5.50 35.65 -21.07
N CYS A 107 5.04 36.09 -22.24
CA CYS A 107 3.75 36.77 -22.41
C CYS A 107 2.54 35.83 -22.28
N SER A 108 2.64 34.59 -22.78
CA SER A 108 1.61 33.56 -22.55
C SER A 108 1.43 33.29 -21.05
N TYR A 109 2.54 33.19 -20.32
CA TYR A 109 2.59 32.93 -18.87
C TYR A 109 2.38 34.15 -17.98
N LYS A 110 2.03 35.31 -18.56
CA LYS A 110 1.74 36.57 -17.83
C LYS A 110 2.90 37.08 -16.96
N VAL A 111 4.12 36.61 -17.21
CA VAL A 111 5.36 37.20 -16.67
C VAL A 111 5.58 38.58 -17.32
N PHE A 112 5.25 38.69 -18.60
CA PHE A 112 5.14 39.96 -19.33
C PHE A 112 3.75 40.11 -19.94
N THR A 113 3.41 41.32 -20.36
CA THR A 113 2.28 41.61 -21.24
C THR A 113 2.78 42.28 -22.51
N GLN A 114 2.14 41.99 -23.64
CA GLN A 114 2.44 42.64 -24.90
C GLN A 114 1.49 43.82 -25.07
N ALA A 115 2.00 45.04 -24.96
CA ALA A 115 1.20 46.27 -25.03
C ALA A 115 0.83 46.61 -26.49
N VAL A 116 1.82 46.45 -27.39
CA VAL A 116 1.73 46.64 -28.84
C VAL A 116 2.60 45.57 -29.51
N ASN A 117 2.45 45.34 -30.82
CA ASN A 117 3.33 44.44 -31.58
C ASN A 117 4.81 44.70 -31.25
N ASP A 118 5.50 43.64 -30.83
CA ASP A 118 6.89 43.64 -30.37
C ASP A 118 7.26 44.68 -29.29
N VAL A 119 6.31 45.15 -28.47
CA VAL A 119 6.57 45.97 -27.26
C VAL A 119 6.08 45.25 -26.01
N TYR A 120 6.98 45.08 -25.04
CA TYR A 120 6.78 44.25 -23.85
C TYR A 120 6.81 45.08 -22.57
N LYS A 121 5.85 44.78 -21.69
CA LYS A 121 5.68 45.40 -20.37
C LYS A 121 5.80 44.34 -19.26
N PRO A 122 6.66 44.53 -18.25
CA PRO A 122 6.82 43.56 -17.16
C PRO A 122 5.59 43.51 -16.26
N ALA A 123 5.20 42.30 -15.86
CA ALA A 123 4.32 42.11 -14.70
C ALA A 123 5.14 42.12 -13.40
N PRO A 124 4.51 42.25 -12.20
CA PRO A 124 5.24 42.25 -10.93
C PRO A 124 6.18 41.03 -10.75
N LEU A 125 5.78 39.86 -11.26
CA LEU A 125 6.61 38.65 -11.26
C LEU A 125 7.92 38.80 -12.04
N ALA A 126 7.93 39.48 -13.19
CA ALA A 126 9.17 39.72 -13.95
C ALA A 126 10.18 40.53 -13.14
N MET A 127 9.72 41.52 -12.39
CA MET A 127 10.58 42.37 -11.56
C MET A 127 11.18 41.60 -10.36
N MET A 128 10.49 40.56 -9.87
CA MET A 128 10.99 39.68 -8.80
C MET A 128 12.05 38.68 -9.28
N LEU A 129 12.00 38.26 -10.55
CA LEU A 129 12.85 37.19 -11.10
C LEU A 129 14.32 37.58 -11.34
N GLY A 130 14.69 38.85 -11.13
CA GLY A 130 16.07 39.34 -11.07
C GLY A 130 16.70 39.35 -9.67
N GLY A 131 15.95 39.04 -8.61
CA GLY A 131 16.44 38.99 -7.22
C GLY A 131 16.43 37.57 -6.63
N LEU A 132 16.36 37.46 -5.28
CA LEU A 132 16.29 36.18 -4.56
C LEU A 132 15.20 35.21 -5.09
N PRO A 133 13.97 35.65 -5.46
CA PRO A 133 12.98 34.75 -6.09
C PRO A 133 13.44 34.18 -7.43
N GLY A 134 14.35 34.87 -8.12
CA GLY A 134 15.02 34.37 -9.32
C GLY A 134 15.98 33.22 -9.02
N ASP A 135 16.72 33.26 -7.91
CA ASP A 135 17.62 32.17 -7.51
C ASP A 135 16.87 30.87 -7.18
N MET A 136 15.63 30.97 -6.68
CA MET A 136 14.74 29.81 -6.54
C MET A 136 14.48 29.11 -7.87
N VAL A 137 14.28 29.86 -8.97
CA VAL A 137 14.13 29.26 -10.30
C VAL A 137 15.43 28.58 -10.76
N LYS A 138 16.60 29.16 -10.45
CA LYS A 138 17.89 28.56 -10.80
C LYS A 138 18.14 27.26 -10.02
N HIS A 139 17.89 27.26 -8.71
CA HIS A 139 17.97 26.08 -7.86
C HIS A 139 16.99 24.99 -8.33
N CYS A 140 15.70 25.30 -8.51
CA CYS A 140 14.73 24.32 -9.01
C CYS A 140 15.13 23.76 -10.39
N HIS A 141 15.65 24.60 -11.29
CA HIS A 141 16.18 24.14 -12.58
C HIS A 141 17.41 23.22 -12.44
N SER A 142 18.32 23.45 -11.49
CA SER A 142 19.50 22.60 -11.32
C SER A 142 19.12 21.19 -10.83
N ILE A 143 18.16 21.08 -9.91
CA ILE A 143 17.66 19.79 -9.40
C ILE A 143 16.68 19.08 -10.35
N MET A 144 16.14 19.73 -11.39
CA MET A 144 15.29 19.06 -12.40
C MET A 144 15.99 17.88 -13.08
N GLN A 145 17.33 17.84 -13.10
CA GLN A 145 18.11 16.70 -13.59
C GLN A 145 17.81 15.41 -12.80
N ILE A 146 17.55 15.53 -11.49
CA ILE A 146 17.14 14.43 -10.61
C ILE A 146 15.72 13.99 -10.99
N SER A 147 14.78 14.93 -11.06
CA SER A 147 13.38 14.66 -11.40
C SER A 147 13.24 13.96 -12.76
N ALA A 148 14.07 14.36 -13.74
CA ALA A 148 14.12 13.75 -15.06
C ALA A 148 14.71 12.33 -15.10
N LYS A 149 15.29 11.84 -13.98
CA LYS A 149 15.89 10.51 -13.84
C LYS A 149 15.17 9.59 -12.83
N LEU A 150 14.09 10.07 -12.21
CA LEU A 150 13.31 9.29 -11.25
C LEU A 150 12.69 8.03 -11.88
N PHE A 151 12.26 8.09 -13.15
CA PHE A 151 11.69 6.93 -13.83
C PHE A 151 12.70 5.79 -13.95
N GLU A 152 13.89 6.06 -14.50
CA GLU A 152 14.94 5.03 -14.65
C GLU A 152 15.47 4.56 -13.29
N TYR A 153 15.54 5.44 -12.28
CA TYR A 153 15.88 5.03 -10.92
C TYR A 153 14.90 4.00 -10.35
N PHE A 154 13.59 4.27 -10.45
CA PHE A 154 12.57 3.38 -9.89
C PHE A 154 12.38 2.09 -10.70
N GLU A 155 12.56 2.11 -12.02
CA GLU A 155 12.68 0.87 -12.82
C GLU A 155 13.82 -0.01 -12.27
N ASN A 156 15.01 0.57 -12.06
CA ASN A 156 16.20 -0.16 -11.63
C ASN A 156 16.10 -0.71 -10.19
N CYS A 157 15.49 0.01 -9.26
CA CYS A 157 15.34 -0.45 -7.87
C CYS A 157 14.12 -1.36 -7.64
N GLY A 158 13.27 -1.55 -8.67
CA GLY A 158 12.03 -2.32 -8.57
C GLY A 158 10.92 -1.59 -7.80
N TYR A 159 10.81 -0.26 -8.00
CA TYR A 159 9.83 0.64 -7.39
C TYR A 159 9.85 0.62 -5.85
N LYS A 160 11.05 0.50 -5.27
CA LYS A 160 11.28 0.60 -3.82
C LYS A 160 11.56 2.03 -3.41
N ASN A 161 11.04 2.44 -2.26
CA ASN A 161 11.38 3.72 -1.64
C ASN A 161 12.88 3.76 -1.28
N PRO A 162 13.60 4.86 -1.54
CA PRO A 162 14.96 5.02 -1.05
C PRO A 162 14.95 5.18 0.49
N GLU A 163 15.88 4.51 1.18
CA GLU A 163 16.00 4.56 2.65
C GLU A 163 17.43 4.93 3.10
N ASP A 164 18.31 5.33 2.17
CA ASP A 164 19.69 5.71 2.44
C ASP A 164 20.07 7.01 1.73
N ALA A 165 20.51 8.00 2.50
CA ALA A 165 20.98 9.30 2.01
C ALA A 165 22.16 9.21 1.03
N PHE A 166 22.92 8.10 1.04
CA PHE A 166 24.10 7.90 0.21
C PHE A 166 23.88 7.00 -1.03
N ASP A 167 22.67 6.47 -1.22
CA ASP A 167 22.32 5.59 -2.36
C ASP A 167 20.92 5.90 -2.92
N GLY A 168 20.70 7.17 -3.27
CA GLY A 168 19.42 7.73 -3.68
C GLY A 168 19.30 8.15 -5.14
N PRO A 169 18.16 8.76 -5.52
CA PRO A 169 17.94 9.30 -6.86
C PRO A 169 18.95 10.39 -7.25
N PHE A 170 19.39 11.22 -6.30
CA PHE A 170 20.45 12.21 -6.52
C PHE A 170 21.77 11.56 -6.97
N GLN A 171 22.25 10.55 -6.23
CA GLN A 171 23.48 9.82 -6.57
C GLN A 171 23.39 9.15 -7.94
N PHE A 172 22.22 8.59 -8.27
CA PHE A 172 21.94 8.00 -9.59
C PHE A 172 21.96 9.06 -10.71
N ALA A 173 21.30 10.20 -10.52
CA ALA A 173 21.18 11.25 -11.53
C ALA A 173 22.52 11.96 -11.83
N PHE A 174 23.34 12.20 -10.79
CA PHE A 174 24.63 12.88 -10.91
C PHE A 174 25.83 11.91 -11.01
N ASN A 175 25.60 10.59 -10.99
CA ASN A 175 26.63 9.55 -10.99
C ASN A 175 27.74 9.79 -9.94
N THR A 176 27.32 10.02 -8.69
CA THR A 176 28.19 10.32 -7.54
C THR A 176 27.91 9.41 -6.36
N LYS A 177 28.81 9.36 -5.38
CA LYS A 177 28.63 8.69 -4.07
C LYS A 177 28.66 9.67 -2.89
N GLN A 178 28.70 10.96 -3.17
CA GLN A 178 28.61 12.04 -2.18
C GLN A 178 27.16 12.21 -1.68
N HIS A 179 26.99 12.75 -0.48
CA HIS A 179 25.70 13.33 -0.08
C HIS A 179 25.48 14.67 -0.83
N TYR A 180 24.24 15.14 -0.91
CA TYR A 180 23.92 16.40 -1.62
C TYR A 180 24.73 17.60 -1.09
N PHE A 181 24.87 17.72 0.24
CA PHE A 181 25.65 18.79 0.86
C PHE A 181 27.17 18.71 0.59
N ASP A 182 27.73 17.50 0.44
CA ASP A 182 29.14 17.34 0.07
C ASP A 182 29.36 17.71 -1.40
N TRP A 183 28.41 17.35 -2.26
CA TRP A 183 28.43 17.74 -3.67
C TRP A 183 28.27 19.24 -3.87
N LEU A 184 27.38 19.91 -3.13
CA LEU A 184 27.20 21.37 -3.20
C LEU A 184 28.51 22.14 -2.90
N GLN A 185 29.33 21.65 -1.97
CA GLN A 185 30.64 22.24 -1.69
C GLN A 185 31.59 22.23 -2.91
N THR A 186 31.41 21.28 -3.83
CA THR A 186 32.15 21.24 -5.10
C THR A 186 31.56 22.17 -6.18
N GLN A 187 30.36 22.74 -5.95
CA GLN A 187 29.58 23.51 -6.92
C GLN A 187 29.21 24.91 -6.39
N PRO A 188 30.15 25.90 -6.38
CA PRO A 188 29.93 27.21 -5.77
C PRO A 188 28.66 27.95 -6.23
N ASN A 189 28.31 27.83 -7.52
CA ASN A 189 27.08 28.43 -8.06
C ASN A 189 25.82 27.78 -7.47
N ALA A 190 25.76 26.44 -7.43
CA ALA A 190 24.62 25.71 -6.88
C ALA A 190 24.50 25.91 -5.37
N GLN A 191 25.62 25.99 -4.65
CA GLN A 191 25.66 26.35 -3.22
C GLN A 191 25.09 27.75 -2.99
N SER A 192 25.48 28.74 -3.81
CA SER A 192 24.92 30.10 -3.71
C SER A 192 23.42 30.13 -3.99
N GLU A 193 22.95 29.41 -5.01
CA GLU A 193 21.54 29.32 -5.36
C GLU A 193 20.73 28.62 -4.23
N PHE A 194 21.25 27.53 -3.66
CA PHE A 194 20.66 26.85 -2.49
C PHE A 194 20.59 27.78 -1.26
N ASN A 195 21.67 28.47 -0.93
CA ASN A 195 21.72 29.41 0.19
C ASN A 195 20.70 30.56 0.02
N SER A 196 20.52 31.06 -1.20
CA SER A 196 19.48 32.06 -1.53
C SER A 196 18.06 31.53 -1.30
N VAL A 197 17.77 30.28 -1.68
CA VAL A 197 16.47 29.63 -1.42
C VAL A 197 16.22 29.47 0.08
N MET A 198 17.20 28.96 0.82
CA MET A 198 17.11 28.84 2.29
C MET A 198 16.84 30.20 2.95
N THR A 199 17.50 31.26 2.48
CA THR A 199 17.28 32.64 2.97
C THR A 199 15.87 33.15 2.62
N PHE A 200 15.37 32.88 1.42
CA PHE A 200 14.04 33.31 1.00
C PHE A 200 12.92 32.60 1.77
N SER A 201 13.02 31.27 1.94
CA SER A 201 12.10 30.49 2.78
C SER A 201 12.08 31.00 4.22
N GLN A 202 13.22 31.48 4.74
CA GLN A 202 13.29 32.11 6.06
C GLN A 202 12.61 33.50 6.14
N GLN A 203 12.55 34.27 5.06
CA GLN A 203 11.79 35.53 4.99
C GLN A 203 10.28 35.31 4.91
N LEU A 204 9.87 34.15 4.40
CA LEU A 204 8.49 33.65 4.40
C LEU A 204 8.11 32.95 5.72
N ARG A 205 8.85 33.17 6.80
CA ARG A 205 8.47 32.69 8.14
C ARG A 205 7.19 33.37 8.63
N GLY A 206 6.36 32.59 9.33
CA GLY A 206 5.19 33.07 10.05
C GLY A 206 5.57 33.60 11.43
N LYS A 207 5.11 32.90 12.48
CA LYS A 207 5.58 33.13 13.85
C LYS A 207 6.86 32.35 14.12
N ASP A 208 7.77 32.94 14.89
CA ASP A 208 8.93 32.21 15.40
C ASP A 208 8.53 31.14 16.42
N TRP A 209 9.32 30.06 16.50
CA TRP A 209 9.02 28.90 17.34
C TRP A 209 8.80 29.27 18.82
N PHE A 210 9.55 30.25 19.32
CA PHE A 210 9.50 30.75 20.69
C PHE A 210 8.30 31.66 20.99
N GLU A 211 7.47 32.00 20.00
CA GLU A 211 6.15 32.63 20.22
C GLU A 211 5.05 31.59 20.49
N ILE A 212 5.31 30.32 20.16
CA ILE A 212 4.35 29.21 20.22
C ILE A 212 4.73 28.26 21.38
N TYR A 213 6.03 28.04 21.55
CA TYR A 213 6.59 27.27 22.65
C TYR A 213 6.70 28.12 23.93
N PRO A 214 6.26 27.65 25.11
CA PRO A 214 6.29 28.42 26.35
C PRO A 214 7.70 28.44 26.96
N VAL A 215 8.60 29.24 26.37
CA VAL A 215 10.01 29.39 26.76
C VAL A 215 10.17 29.70 28.25
N ALA A 216 9.45 30.70 28.76
CA ALA A 216 9.57 31.16 30.15
C ALA A 216 9.15 30.11 31.20
N GLU A 217 8.30 29.15 30.84
CA GLU A 217 7.87 28.06 31.71
C GLU A 217 8.77 26.82 31.60
N LYS A 218 9.28 26.53 30.39
CA LYS A 218 9.94 25.25 30.09
C LYS A 218 11.46 25.30 29.94
N LEU A 219 12.04 26.46 29.60
CA LEU A 219 13.49 26.62 29.44
C LEU A 219 14.15 27.41 30.57
N ASN A 220 13.37 28.02 31.48
CA ASN A 220 13.94 28.79 32.57
C ASN A 220 14.77 27.88 33.51
N SER A 221 16.08 28.14 33.59
CA SER A 221 17.03 27.33 34.35
C SER A 221 18.21 28.19 34.82
N SER A 222 18.47 28.20 36.13
CA SER A 222 19.62 28.89 36.75
C SER A 222 20.88 28.02 36.82
N SER A 223 20.97 26.95 36.02
CA SER A 223 21.85 25.81 36.29
C SER A 223 23.30 25.94 35.77
N GLY A 224 23.70 27.08 35.23
CA GLY A 224 25.08 27.31 34.73
C GLY A 224 25.49 26.46 33.52
N ARG A 225 24.54 25.72 32.92
CA ARG A 225 24.72 24.91 31.70
C ARG A 225 24.30 25.71 30.47
N ALA A 226 24.66 25.23 29.28
CA ALA A 226 24.12 25.75 28.03
C ALA A 226 22.58 25.66 28.02
N LEU A 227 21.92 26.78 27.69
CA LEU A 227 20.48 26.91 27.68
C LEU A 227 19.86 26.30 26.42
N LEU A 228 20.48 26.55 25.27
CA LEU A 228 19.99 26.14 23.96
C LEU A 228 21.19 25.80 23.06
N VAL A 229 21.14 24.61 22.45
CA VAL A 229 22.07 24.19 21.39
C VAL A 229 21.26 24.03 20.10
N ASP A 230 21.43 24.96 19.17
CA ASP A 230 20.83 24.95 17.83
C ASP A 230 21.72 24.14 16.88
N ILE A 231 21.30 22.93 16.54
CA ILE A 231 22.05 21.96 15.74
C ILE A 231 21.58 22.09 14.28
N GLY A 232 22.51 22.33 13.36
CA GLY A 232 22.20 22.71 11.98
C GLY A 232 21.63 24.14 11.86
N GLY A 233 22.00 25.02 12.80
CA GLY A 233 21.47 26.38 12.88
C GLY A 233 22.01 27.36 11.83
N GLY A 234 22.88 26.90 10.92
CA GLY A 234 23.52 27.71 9.90
C GLY A 234 24.34 28.85 10.50
N VAL A 235 24.02 30.08 10.08
CA VAL A 235 24.63 31.32 10.62
C VAL A 235 23.95 31.83 11.90
N GLY A 236 23.11 31.01 12.57
CA GLY A 236 22.56 31.28 13.90
C GLY A 236 21.35 32.24 13.95
N HIS A 237 20.63 32.42 12.84
CA HIS A 237 19.49 33.36 12.77
C HIS A 237 18.45 33.16 13.89
N ASP A 238 18.14 31.91 14.22
CA ASP A 238 17.09 31.57 15.19
C ASP A 238 17.56 31.80 16.63
N VAL A 239 18.83 31.53 16.93
CA VAL A 239 19.45 31.88 18.22
C VAL A 239 19.57 33.40 18.40
N ILE A 240 19.94 34.13 17.34
CA ILE A 240 19.98 35.60 17.34
C ILE A 240 18.58 36.18 17.60
N ALA A 241 17.55 35.67 16.92
CA ALA A 241 16.17 36.09 17.12
C ALA A 241 15.68 35.77 18.55
N PHE A 242 16.02 34.58 19.06
CA PHE A 242 15.71 34.16 20.43
C PHE A 242 16.36 35.09 21.48
N LYS A 243 17.68 35.35 21.36
CA LYS A 243 18.40 36.27 22.27
C LYS A 243 17.86 37.70 22.21
N LYS A 244 17.46 38.17 21.02
CA LYS A 244 16.79 39.48 20.86
C LYS A 244 15.41 39.52 21.53
N ARG A 245 14.65 38.41 21.50
CA ARG A 245 13.32 38.32 22.10
C ARG A 245 13.35 38.14 23.62
N PHE A 246 14.40 37.49 24.14
CA PHE A 246 14.62 37.25 25.56
C PHE A 246 16.08 37.63 25.93
N PRO A 247 16.38 38.93 26.07
CA PRO A 247 17.75 39.39 26.33
C PRO A 247 18.29 38.88 27.67
N ASP A 248 17.43 38.79 28.68
CA ASP A 248 17.76 38.46 30.08
C ASP A 248 17.87 36.94 30.36
N VAL A 249 17.91 36.09 29.33
CA VAL A 249 18.08 34.65 29.52
C VAL A 249 19.43 34.31 30.13
N ILE A 250 19.40 33.40 31.11
CA ILE A 250 20.58 32.89 31.82
C ILE A 250 20.99 31.55 31.19
N GLY A 251 22.27 31.41 30.89
CA GLY A 251 22.86 30.23 30.25
C GLY A 251 23.34 30.51 28.83
N GLU A 252 24.34 29.75 28.39
CA GLU A 252 24.98 29.92 27.08
C GLU A 252 24.04 29.52 25.94
N LEU A 253 24.04 30.31 24.86
CA LEU A 253 23.36 29.95 23.63
C LEU A 253 24.41 29.48 22.62
N VAL A 254 24.24 28.27 22.08
CA VAL A 254 25.21 27.65 21.17
C VAL A 254 24.54 27.43 19.81
N VAL A 255 25.20 27.86 18.73
CA VAL A 255 24.89 27.43 17.37
C VAL A 255 25.95 26.44 16.89
N GLN A 256 25.49 25.31 16.35
CA GLN A 256 26.31 24.25 15.77
C GLN A 256 25.95 24.06 14.30
N ASP A 257 26.96 24.03 13.46
CA ASP A 257 26.86 23.66 12.04
C ASP A 257 28.21 23.12 11.58
N LEU A 258 28.32 22.68 10.32
CA LEU A 258 29.59 22.22 9.75
C LEU A 258 30.66 23.32 9.85
N PRO A 259 31.95 22.98 10.11
CA PRO A 259 33.00 23.97 10.36
C PRO A 259 33.10 25.08 9.30
N GLN A 260 32.90 24.75 8.03
CA GLN A 260 32.90 25.68 6.90
C GLN A 260 31.69 26.65 6.90
N VAL A 261 30.54 26.23 7.40
CA VAL A 261 29.36 27.11 7.56
C VAL A 261 29.60 28.11 8.68
N ILE A 262 30.13 27.64 9.81
CA ILE A 262 30.52 28.51 10.94
C ILE A 262 31.62 29.51 10.53
N GLN A 263 32.60 29.09 9.71
CA GLN A 263 33.62 29.99 9.15
C GLN A 263 33.06 31.04 8.18
N SER A 264 31.85 30.84 7.63
CA SER A 264 31.19 31.80 6.73
C SER A 264 30.41 32.90 7.46
N ILE A 265 30.32 32.86 8.80
CA ILE A 265 29.64 33.87 9.60
C ILE A 265 30.41 35.19 9.50
N ASN A 266 29.79 36.18 8.85
CA ASN A 266 30.38 37.50 8.64
C ASN A 266 30.11 38.42 9.84
N GLY A 267 31.16 38.75 10.59
CA GLY A 267 31.11 39.64 11.75
C GLY A 267 31.01 38.89 13.09
N ALA A 268 30.98 39.65 14.19
CA ALA A 268 30.82 39.08 15.53
C ALA A 268 29.34 38.72 15.79
N LEU A 269 29.11 37.55 16.38
CA LEU A 269 27.81 37.20 16.92
C LEU A 269 27.47 38.05 18.16
N PRO A 270 26.18 38.29 18.46
CA PRO A 270 25.77 38.98 19.69
C PRO A 270 26.30 38.32 20.97
N ASP A 271 26.62 39.14 21.98
CA ASP A 271 27.14 38.68 23.26
C ASP A 271 26.24 37.59 23.91
N GLY A 272 26.88 36.50 24.33
CA GLY A 272 26.21 35.32 24.89
C GLY A 272 25.80 34.25 23.87
N ILE A 273 26.13 34.42 22.59
CA ILE A 273 26.00 33.38 21.54
C ILE A 273 27.39 32.86 21.15
N ILE A 274 27.56 31.54 21.16
CA ILE A 274 28.79 30.83 20.81
C ILE A 274 28.55 30.00 19.54
N ALA A 275 29.43 30.10 18.56
CA ALA A 275 29.40 29.25 17.36
C ALA A 275 30.44 28.13 17.43
N ILE A 276 30.03 26.90 17.12
CA ILE A 276 30.89 25.71 17.19
C ILE A 276 30.77 24.91 15.90
N GLY A 277 31.89 24.69 15.21
CA GLY A 277 31.95 23.76 14.08
C GLY A 277 31.78 22.32 14.56
N HIS A 278 30.68 21.66 14.21
CA HIS A 278 30.35 20.31 14.64
C HIS A 278 29.58 19.54 13.56
N ASN A 279 29.97 18.28 13.33
CA ASN A 279 29.21 17.34 12.52
C ASN A 279 28.26 16.55 13.44
N MET A 280 26.95 16.68 13.24
CA MET A 280 25.92 16.07 14.10
C MET A 280 25.91 14.52 14.15
N PHE A 281 26.65 13.85 13.26
CA PHE A 281 26.86 12.40 13.34
C PHE A 281 27.97 12.00 14.34
N GLU A 282 28.86 12.92 14.69
CA GLU A 282 29.85 12.76 15.76
C GLU A 282 29.17 12.85 17.16
N PRO A 283 29.82 12.37 18.24
CA PRO A 283 29.32 12.55 19.59
C PRO A 283 29.10 14.03 19.93
N GLN A 284 27.89 14.39 20.38
CA GLN A 284 27.51 15.77 20.71
C GLN A 284 28.42 16.35 21.81
N PRO A 285 29.21 17.41 21.54
CA PRO A 285 30.23 17.92 22.46
C PRO A 285 29.64 18.68 23.66
N ILE A 286 28.50 19.36 23.50
CA ILE A 286 27.84 20.05 24.60
C ILE A 286 26.97 19.05 25.33
N ARG A 287 27.34 18.71 26.58
CA ARG A 287 26.61 17.75 27.42
C ARG A 287 25.73 18.46 28.44
N GLY A 288 24.56 17.88 28.69
CA GLY A 288 23.59 18.32 29.68
C GLY A 288 22.91 19.66 29.37
N ALA A 289 22.91 20.14 28.12
CA ALA A 289 22.21 21.38 27.76
C ALA A 289 20.71 21.30 28.11
N ARG A 290 20.10 22.44 28.46
CA ARG A 290 18.67 22.48 28.81
C ARG A 290 17.78 22.18 27.61
N ALA A 291 18.12 22.68 26.42
CA ALA A 291 17.48 22.31 25.18
C ALA A 291 18.49 22.01 24.07
N TYR A 292 18.24 20.94 23.33
CA TYR A 292 18.80 20.70 22.00
C TYR A 292 17.70 20.98 20.98
N TYR A 293 18.02 21.74 19.94
CA TYR A 293 17.07 22.25 18.95
C TYR A 293 17.52 21.85 17.55
N LEU A 294 16.57 21.38 16.75
CA LEU A 294 16.73 21.02 15.33
C LEU A 294 15.59 21.68 14.57
N ARG A 295 15.90 22.38 13.46
CA ARG A 295 14.89 22.96 12.58
C ARG A 295 15.28 22.85 11.13
N THR A 296 14.41 22.28 10.29
CA THR A 296 14.71 22.08 8.86
C THR A 296 16.06 21.37 8.71
N VAL A 297 16.21 20.26 9.46
CA VAL A 297 17.41 19.40 9.47
C VAL A 297 16.99 17.96 9.25
N LEU A 298 16.15 17.38 10.12
CA LEU A 298 15.79 15.97 10.04
C LEU A 298 14.90 15.64 8.84
N HIS A 299 14.28 16.63 8.18
CA HIS A 299 13.62 16.42 6.90
C HIS A 299 14.58 16.19 5.73
N ASP A 300 15.87 16.51 5.86
CA ASP A 300 16.91 16.17 4.88
C ASP A 300 17.52 14.76 5.09
N TRP A 301 17.03 13.97 6.06
CA TRP A 301 17.59 12.65 6.37
C TRP A 301 16.52 11.56 6.49
N PRO A 302 16.66 10.43 5.75
CA PRO A 302 15.81 9.27 5.97
C PRO A 302 15.95 8.73 7.40
N ASP A 303 14.95 7.95 7.82
CA ASP A 303 14.84 7.44 9.19
C ASP A 303 16.10 6.70 9.70
N LYS A 304 16.86 6.06 8.80
CA LYS A 304 18.13 5.41 9.13
C LYS A 304 19.13 6.43 9.73
N GLN A 305 19.52 7.44 8.96
CA GLN A 305 20.44 8.49 9.39
C GLN A 305 19.84 9.39 10.48
N ALA A 306 18.54 9.68 10.44
CA ALA A 306 17.89 10.49 11.47
C ALA A 306 17.93 9.84 12.86
N LEU A 307 17.84 8.50 12.95
CA LEU A 307 18.01 7.78 14.21
C LEU A 307 19.43 7.87 14.78
N ASP A 308 20.45 7.89 13.94
CA ASP A 308 21.85 8.03 14.38
C ASP A 308 22.10 9.41 15.02
N VAL A 309 21.61 10.49 14.39
CA VAL A 309 21.67 11.86 14.94
C VAL A 309 20.91 11.96 16.26
N LEU A 310 19.69 11.42 16.30
CA LEU A 310 18.87 11.41 17.52
C LEU A 310 19.53 10.62 18.66
N ALA A 311 20.25 9.54 18.37
CA ALA A 311 21.02 8.79 19.36
C ALA A 311 22.19 9.62 19.92
N ARG A 312 22.95 10.33 19.07
CA ARG A 312 24.05 11.22 19.49
C ARG A 312 23.58 12.35 20.42
N ILE A 313 22.39 12.91 20.15
CA ILE A 313 21.79 13.93 21.02
C ILE A 313 21.36 13.30 22.36
N ARG A 314 20.68 12.14 22.32
CA ARG A 314 20.25 11.43 23.54
C ARG A 314 21.42 11.07 24.46
N GLU A 315 22.55 10.67 23.91
CA GLU A 315 23.80 10.38 24.65
C GLU A 315 24.38 11.60 25.40
N ALA A 316 23.99 12.82 25.04
CA ALA A 316 24.39 14.07 25.67
C ALA A 316 23.32 14.69 26.58
N MET A 317 22.10 14.14 26.62
CA MET A 317 21.01 14.65 27.44
C MET A 317 21.10 14.18 28.90
N VAL A 318 20.58 15.00 29.82
CA VAL A 318 20.30 14.63 31.22
C VAL A 318 18.78 14.62 31.46
N GLU A 319 18.32 14.20 32.64
CA GLU A 319 16.89 14.01 32.95
C GLU A 319 16.01 15.25 32.69
N ASP A 320 16.56 16.46 32.85
CA ASP A 320 15.85 17.72 32.65
C ASP A 320 16.09 18.39 31.27
N SER A 321 16.90 17.76 30.41
CA SER A 321 17.11 18.21 29.02
C SER A 321 15.86 17.96 28.18
N VAL A 322 15.54 18.89 27.27
CA VAL A 322 14.49 18.69 26.25
C VAL A 322 15.06 18.68 24.84
N LEU A 323 14.47 17.87 23.97
CA LEU A 323 14.68 17.93 22.52
C LEU A 323 13.53 18.71 21.89
N LEU A 324 13.86 19.72 21.09
CA LEU A 324 12.93 20.55 20.34
C LEU A 324 13.15 20.32 18.85
N ILE A 325 12.14 19.74 18.18
CA ILE A 325 12.13 19.56 16.73
C ILE A 325 11.11 20.54 16.17
N ASN A 326 11.56 21.42 15.27
CA ASN A 326 10.73 22.39 14.58
C ASN A 326 10.80 22.12 13.07
N GLU A 327 9.93 21.23 12.60
CA GLU A 327 9.96 20.72 11.23
C GLU A 327 8.62 20.95 10.53
N HIS A 328 8.62 20.84 9.21
CA HIS A 328 7.38 20.74 8.46
C HIS A 328 6.65 19.43 8.79
N THR A 329 5.32 19.46 8.71
CA THR A 329 4.45 18.31 8.95
C THR A 329 3.49 18.16 7.80
N THR A 330 3.56 17.04 7.08
CA THR A 330 2.62 16.73 6.00
C THR A 330 1.20 16.56 6.55
N PRO A 331 0.17 17.20 5.97
CA PRO A 331 -1.20 17.04 6.42
C PRO A 331 -1.73 15.61 6.21
N GLU A 332 -2.32 15.01 7.24
CA GLU A 332 -3.02 13.71 7.16
C GLU A 332 -4.40 13.78 6.46
N SER A 333 -4.67 14.84 5.69
CA SER A 333 -5.95 15.06 5.03
C SER A 333 -6.08 14.32 3.71
N LEU A 334 -7.29 13.80 3.42
CA LEU A 334 -7.63 13.16 2.14
C LEU A 334 -7.35 14.05 0.91
N GLU A 335 -7.39 15.37 1.08
CA GLU A 335 -6.89 16.35 0.10
C GLU A 335 -5.47 16.80 0.51
N VAL A 336 -4.42 16.17 -0.04
CA VAL A 336 -3.03 16.67 0.10
C VAL A 336 -2.79 17.77 -0.95
N PRO A 337 -2.35 18.98 -0.57
CA PRO A 337 -2.03 20.04 -1.54
C PRO A 337 -0.88 19.63 -2.46
N ILE A 338 -0.98 19.96 -3.76
CA ILE A 338 0.05 19.63 -4.76
C ILE A 338 1.46 20.13 -4.39
N VAL A 339 1.55 21.29 -3.72
CA VAL A 339 2.83 21.84 -3.22
C VAL A 339 3.45 20.93 -2.16
N SER A 340 2.65 20.40 -1.23
CA SER A 340 3.14 19.47 -0.19
C SER A 340 3.62 18.15 -0.79
N ALA A 341 2.86 17.57 -1.72
CA ALA A 341 3.26 16.34 -2.42
C ALA A 341 4.50 16.54 -3.30
N SER A 342 4.65 17.71 -3.92
CA SER A 342 5.84 18.05 -4.72
C SER A 342 7.08 18.24 -3.85
N LEU A 343 6.94 18.83 -2.67
CA LEU A 343 8.04 19.01 -1.71
C LEU A 343 8.51 17.65 -1.16
N ASP A 344 7.60 16.75 -0.81
CA ASP A 344 7.94 15.38 -0.38
C ASP A 344 8.74 14.62 -1.46
N PHE A 345 8.27 14.67 -2.72
CA PHE A 345 9.01 14.11 -3.87
C PHE A 345 10.38 14.78 -4.09
N GLN A 346 10.51 16.06 -3.76
CA GLN A 346 11.78 16.78 -3.82
C GLN A 346 12.74 16.33 -2.70
N MET A 347 12.26 16.13 -1.48
CA MET A 347 13.06 15.59 -0.37
C MET A 347 13.54 14.16 -0.66
N MET A 348 12.65 13.32 -1.20
CA MET A 348 12.99 11.97 -1.66
C MET A 348 14.01 12.00 -2.80
N GLY A 349 13.84 12.90 -3.78
CA GLY A 349 14.74 13.02 -4.92
C GLY A 349 16.16 13.47 -4.54
N ILE A 350 16.26 14.54 -3.74
CA ILE A 350 17.55 15.16 -3.38
C ILE A 350 18.28 14.37 -2.29
N PHE A 351 17.55 13.91 -1.27
CA PHE A 351 18.12 13.44 0.00
C PHE A 351 17.79 11.98 0.37
N SER A 352 17.04 11.25 -0.46
CA SER A 352 16.40 9.99 -0.07
C SER A 352 15.48 10.11 1.15
N SER A 353 14.99 11.32 1.45
CA SER A 353 14.24 11.63 2.66
C SER A 353 12.74 11.83 2.38
N LEU A 354 12.00 12.36 3.35
CA LEU A 354 10.54 12.53 3.30
C LEU A 354 10.05 13.67 4.20
N GLU A 355 8.95 14.30 3.79
CA GLU A 355 8.17 15.25 4.59
C GLU A 355 7.20 14.49 5.50
N ARG A 356 7.60 14.27 6.76
CA ARG A 356 6.89 13.39 7.70
C ARG A 356 5.55 13.94 8.18
N THR A 357 4.55 13.08 8.35
CA THR A 357 3.34 13.39 9.14
C THR A 357 3.66 13.48 10.63
N GLU A 358 2.73 13.99 11.45
CA GLU A 358 2.90 14.00 12.91
C GLU A 358 3.07 12.57 13.46
N GLU A 359 2.30 11.60 12.97
CA GLU A 359 2.44 10.19 13.38
C GLU A 359 3.83 9.63 13.02
N GLN A 360 4.37 9.95 11.84
CA GLN A 360 5.72 9.55 11.43
C GLN A 360 6.81 10.19 12.31
N TRP A 361 6.69 11.49 12.63
CA TRP A 361 7.58 12.17 13.59
C TRP A 361 7.54 11.52 14.98
N ILE A 362 6.34 11.22 15.49
CA ILE A 362 6.16 10.53 16.78
C ILE A 362 6.77 9.13 16.75
N SER A 363 6.61 8.39 15.64
CA SER A 363 7.18 7.05 15.45
C SER A 363 8.71 7.07 15.43
N LEU A 364 9.32 7.98 14.69
CA LEU A 364 10.77 8.20 14.65
C LEU A 364 11.33 8.51 16.04
N LEU A 365 10.70 9.46 16.76
CA LEU A 365 11.10 9.83 18.12
C LEU A 365 10.98 8.67 19.10
N ARG A 366 9.91 7.87 19.04
CA ARG A 366 9.74 6.66 19.87
C ARG A 366 10.82 5.61 19.58
N ARG A 367 11.18 5.40 18.31
CA ARG A 367 12.29 4.51 17.91
C ARG A 367 13.64 5.00 18.41
N ALA A 368 13.85 6.32 18.44
CA ALA A 368 14.98 6.96 19.09
C ALA A 368 14.91 6.99 20.63
N GLN A 369 13.91 6.33 21.25
CA GLN A 369 13.68 6.26 22.69
C GLN A 369 13.32 7.60 23.37
N PHE A 370 12.78 8.56 22.61
CA PHE A 370 12.22 9.81 23.14
C PHE A 370 10.74 9.68 23.50
N LYS A 371 10.36 10.31 24.62
CA LYS A 371 8.96 10.53 25.01
C LYS A 371 8.48 11.88 24.48
N VAL A 372 7.57 11.86 23.51
CA VAL A 372 6.93 13.07 22.99
C VAL A 372 6.05 13.68 24.08
N VAL A 373 6.38 14.91 24.51
CA VAL A 373 5.65 15.61 25.60
C VAL A 373 4.42 16.33 25.07
N LYS A 374 4.55 17.04 23.94
CA LYS A 374 3.49 17.80 23.26
C LYS A 374 3.93 18.12 21.84
N ALA A 375 2.98 18.20 20.91
CA ALA A 375 3.16 18.87 19.62
C ALA A 375 2.56 20.28 19.71
N TRP A 376 3.30 21.29 19.25
CA TRP A 376 2.82 22.67 19.16
C TRP A 376 2.52 22.98 17.69
N LYS A 377 1.27 23.32 17.39
CA LYS A 377 0.83 23.67 16.04
C LYS A 377 0.33 25.11 16.01
N ILE A 378 0.57 25.79 14.89
CA ILE A 378 -0.15 27.02 14.55
C ILE A 378 -1.51 26.60 14.00
N ASP A 379 -2.61 27.10 14.57
CA ASP A 379 -3.96 26.78 14.09
C ASP A 379 -4.08 27.01 12.58
N THR A 380 -4.40 25.95 11.84
CA THR A 380 -4.13 25.86 10.39
C THR A 380 -4.96 26.83 9.53
N ILE A 381 -6.04 27.39 10.11
CA ILE A 381 -6.82 28.51 9.53
C ILE A 381 -5.93 29.77 9.35
N MET A 382 -4.84 29.88 10.11
CA MET A 382 -3.86 30.97 10.04
C MET A 382 -2.50 30.54 9.46
N ALA A 383 -2.21 29.23 9.35
CA ALA A 383 -0.95 28.73 8.78
C ALA A 383 -0.95 28.60 7.25
N ARG A 384 -2.12 28.49 6.59
CA ARG A 384 -2.26 28.59 5.12
C ARG A 384 -1.85 29.96 4.53
N ARG A 385 -1.38 30.90 5.35
CA ARG A 385 -1.20 32.33 5.00
C ARG A 385 0.13 32.72 4.36
N VAL A 386 1.11 31.83 4.21
CA VAL A 386 2.47 32.25 3.76
C VAL A 386 3.02 31.53 2.52
N LEU A 387 2.54 30.34 2.17
CA LEU A 387 2.95 29.62 0.94
C LEU A 387 2.21 30.11 -0.34
N GLY A 388 1.83 31.39 -0.41
CA GLY A 388 1.00 31.90 -1.52
C GLY A 388 0.70 33.39 -1.54
N GLY A 389 1.60 34.24 -1.04
CA GLY A 389 1.40 35.69 -1.09
C GLY A 389 2.52 36.50 -0.44
N GLY A 390 3.49 36.97 -1.24
CA GLY A 390 4.52 37.88 -0.76
C GLY A 390 3.94 39.24 -0.37
N ARG A 391 4.25 39.71 0.85
CA ARG A 391 3.91 41.08 1.26
C ARG A 391 4.81 42.08 0.54
N VAL A 392 4.23 42.93 -0.30
CA VAL A 392 4.91 44.10 -0.86
C VAL A 392 4.88 45.22 0.17
N LEU A 393 6.03 45.50 0.80
CA LEU A 393 6.23 46.77 1.52
C LEU A 393 6.58 47.85 0.50
N GLY A 394 5.63 48.73 0.20
CA GLY A 394 5.83 49.81 -0.77
C GLY A 394 6.32 51.13 -0.14
N SER A 395 6.83 52.03 -0.97
CA SER A 395 6.13 53.29 -1.32
C SER A 395 7.11 54.32 -1.91
N GLY A 396 6.75 54.90 -3.07
CA GLY A 396 7.65 55.74 -3.88
C GLY A 396 6.93 56.78 -4.77
N LYS A 397 5.94 57.47 -4.20
CA LYS A 397 5.37 58.79 -4.59
C LYS A 397 5.49 59.31 -6.06
N ASN A 398 4.30 59.65 -6.58
CA ASN A 398 3.97 60.90 -7.32
C ASN A 398 4.42 61.09 -8.80
N LEU A 399 3.47 61.00 -9.74
CA LEU A 399 2.93 62.13 -10.56
C LEU A 399 2.20 61.64 -11.84
N SER A 400 0.91 61.98 -11.94
CA SER A 400 0.15 62.12 -13.21
C SER A 400 0.30 63.59 -13.70
N PRO A 401 -0.11 64.05 -14.93
CA PRO A 401 -1.15 63.53 -15.85
C PRO A 401 -0.72 63.62 -17.36
N ALA A 402 -1.52 63.74 -18.43
CA ALA A 402 -2.97 63.76 -18.69
C ALA A 402 -3.29 63.38 -20.17
N THR A 403 -4.44 62.72 -20.46
CA THR A 403 -5.21 62.79 -21.74
C THR A 403 -4.50 62.34 -23.06
N ALA A 404 -5.15 61.99 -24.20
CA ALA A 404 -6.53 62.10 -24.64
C ALA A 404 -6.96 60.99 -25.65
N SER A 405 -8.22 60.54 -25.54
CA SER A 405 -9.27 60.34 -26.57
C SER A 405 -9.01 59.92 -28.04
N SER A 406 -9.99 59.12 -28.57
CA SER A 406 -10.45 59.01 -29.99
C SER A 406 -9.58 58.16 -30.95
N THR A 407 -10.09 57.44 -31.98
CA THR A 407 -11.46 57.19 -32.49
C THR A 407 -11.54 55.93 -33.40
N SER A 408 -12.73 55.29 -33.46
CA SER A 408 -13.38 54.53 -34.57
C SER A 408 -12.58 53.64 -35.58
N SER A 409 -12.98 52.35 -35.64
CA SER A 409 -13.63 51.61 -36.77
C SER A 409 -13.42 52.05 -38.25
N PRO A 410 -13.41 51.14 -39.27
CA PRO A 410 -14.35 49.99 -39.41
C PRO A 410 -13.85 48.67 -40.07
N GLN A 411 -14.75 47.66 -40.10
CA GLN A 411 -14.62 46.40 -40.87
C GLN A 411 -14.85 46.58 -42.40
N PRO A 412 -14.60 45.54 -43.24
CA PRO A 412 -15.75 44.73 -43.70
C PRO A 412 -15.55 43.20 -43.90
N LYS A 413 -16.52 42.44 -43.36
CA LYS A 413 -17.25 41.24 -43.86
C LYS A 413 -16.69 40.28 -44.95
N GLY A 414 -16.76 38.97 -44.62
CA GLY A 414 -17.26 37.88 -45.51
C GLY A 414 -16.22 36.95 -46.16
N ARG A 415 -16.50 35.67 -46.49
CA ARG A 415 -17.69 34.81 -46.26
C ARG A 415 -17.36 33.33 -46.64
N LEU A 416 -18.14 32.36 -46.11
CA LEU A 416 -18.42 30.99 -46.62
C LEU A 416 -17.43 29.81 -46.38
N SER A 417 -17.97 28.76 -45.76
CA SER A 417 -17.62 27.32 -45.93
C SER A 417 -18.47 26.71 -47.06
N PRO A 418 -18.21 25.45 -47.51
CA PRO A 418 -18.91 24.29 -46.92
C PRO A 418 -18.13 22.96 -46.88
N SER A 419 -18.73 21.94 -46.23
CA SER A 419 -18.31 20.52 -46.16
C SER A 419 -19.21 19.65 -47.10
N PRO A 420 -19.31 18.29 -47.00
CA PRO A 420 -18.35 17.20 -46.73
C PRO A 420 -18.46 16.05 -47.78
N SER A 421 -17.72 14.91 -47.64
CA SER A 421 -18.25 13.51 -47.78
C SER A 421 -17.17 12.39 -47.79
N SER A 422 -17.64 11.15 -47.56
CA SER A 422 -16.94 9.88 -47.24
C SER A 422 -16.69 8.91 -48.42
N VAL A 423 -15.73 7.95 -48.28
CA VAL A 423 -15.85 6.52 -48.75
C VAL A 423 -14.99 5.58 -47.87
N SER A 424 -15.37 4.29 -47.76
CA SER A 424 -14.73 3.19 -46.97
C SER A 424 -14.00 2.15 -47.84
N LEU A 425 -13.24 1.19 -47.25
CA LEU A 425 -13.34 -0.28 -47.48
C LEU A 425 -12.21 -1.13 -46.82
N ASN A 426 -12.61 -2.22 -46.14
CA ASN A 426 -12.04 -3.60 -46.03
C ASN A 426 -10.52 -3.87 -45.79
N SER A 427 -10.05 -5.03 -45.27
CA SER A 427 -10.58 -6.16 -44.46
C SER A 427 -9.45 -7.18 -44.20
N GLN A 428 -9.41 -7.86 -43.05
CA GLN A 428 -9.29 -9.34 -42.91
C GLN A 428 -9.08 -9.79 -41.45
N ALA A 429 -9.47 -11.03 -41.15
CA ALA A 429 -9.42 -11.66 -39.83
C ALA A 429 -8.83 -13.08 -39.92
N SER A 430 -8.55 -13.71 -38.77
CA SER A 430 -8.21 -15.14 -38.68
C SER A 430 -8.87 -15.77 -37.45
N VAL A 431 -9.19 -17.06 -37.54
CA VAL A 431 -10.15 -17.77 -36.68
C VAL A 431 -9.49 -18.98 -36.03
N SER A 432 -9.86 -19.30 -34.79
CA SER A 432 -9.76 -20.66 -34.24
C SER A 432 -10.97 -20.97 -33.34
N GLN A 433 -11.41 -22.23 -33.37
CA GLN A 433 -12.70 -22.71 -32.84
C GLN A 433 -12.54 -23.36 -31.46
N TYR A 434 -13.61 -23.42 -30.66
CA TYR A 434 -13.92 -24.56 -29.76
C TYR A 434 -15.41 -24.55 -29.34
N SER A 435 -16.02 -25.74 -29.25
CA SER A 435 -17.42 -25.97 -28.86
C SER A 435 -17.58 -26.30 -27.36
N PRO A 436 -18.79 -26.15 -26.80
CA PRO A 436 -19.21 -26.90 -25.62
C PRO A 436 -20.52 -27.70 -25.83
N ASP A 437 -20.54 -28.93 -25.33
CA ASP A 437 -21.75 -29.76 -25.16
C ASP A 437 -22.39 -29.52 -23.77
N PRO A 438 -23.72 -29.67 -23.58
CA PRO A 438 -24.37 -29.38 -22.29
C PRO A 438 -24.80 -30.64 -21.52
N GLN A 439 -24.50 -30.72 -20.22
CA GLN A 439 -25.22 -31.63 -19.31
C GLN A 439 -25.18 -31.22 -17.82
N ASP A 440 -26.29 -31.55 -17.14
CA ASP A 440 -26.59 -31.53 -15.69
C ASP A 440 -26.37 -30.26 -14.84
N LEU A 441 -27.50 -29.65 -14.44
CA LEU A 441 -27.61 -28.82 -13.23
C LEU A 441 -29.08 -28.68 -12.75
N THR A 442 -29.63 -29.72 -12.12
CA THR A 442 -30.87 -29.60 -11.32
C THR A 442 -30.85 -30.43 -10.04
N SER A 443 -30.79 -29.79 -8.87
CA SER A 443 -31.69 -30.11 -7.74
C SER A 443 -31.54 -29.13 -6.55
N ARG A 444 -32.58 -29.09 -5.70
CA ARG A 444 -32.63 -28.56 -4.31
C ARG A 444 -32.83 -27.05 -4.11
N ILE A 445 -34.08 -26.60 -4.29
CA ILE A 445 -34.70 -25.56 -3.45
C ILE A 445 -36.01 -26.13 -2.86
N SER A 446 -36.32 -25.79 -1.62
CA SER A 446 -37.61 -26.01 -0.95
C SER A 446 -37.80 -24.95 0.14
N LEU A 447 -39.00 -24.39 0.21
CA LEU A 447 -39.47 -23.46 1.25
C LEU A 447 -40.83 -23.99 1.70
N ASP A 448 -41.10 -23.97 3.01
CA ASP A 448 -42.40 -24.34 3.59
C ASP A 448 -42.68 -23.47 4.81
N ASN A 449 -43.97 -23.12 4.99
CA ASN A 449 -44.52 -22.41 6.14
C ASN A 449 -45.94 -22.95 6.39
N GLY A 450 -46.31 -23.19 7.64
CA GLY A 450 -47.67 -23.60 8.03
C GLY A 450 -47.87 -23.59 9.54
N GLU A 451 -48.97 -23.01 10.00
CA GLU A 451 -49.34 -22.84 11.42
C GLU A 451 -50.36 -23.89 11.89
N THR A 452 -50.27 -24.37 13.14
CA THR A 452 -51.45 -24.54 14.03
C THR A 452 -51.10 -24.80 15.50
N SER A 453 -51.96 -24.29 16.38
CA SER A 453 -52.11 -24.42 17.85
C SER A 453 -52.45 -25.85 18.35
N ILE A 454 -52.41 -26.26 19.63
CA ILE A 454 -51.90 -25.83 20.97
C ILE A 454 -52.02 -27.09 21.88
N SER A 455 -51.11 -27.35 22.83
CA SER A 455 -51.40 -27.82 24.23
C SER A 455 -50.23 -28.45 24.99
N ALA A 456 -50.02 -27.98 26.23
CA ALA A 456 -49.43 -28.62 27.42
C ALA A 456 -48.01 -29.27 27.39
N ALA A 457 -47.22 -28.96 28.43
CA ALA A 457 -45.85 -29.44 28.66
C ALA A 457 -45.77 -30.82 29.36
N PRO A 458 -44.58 -31.42 29.54
CA PRO A 458 -43.69 -31.00 30.64
C PRO A 458 -42.21 -30.79 30.24
N ALA A 459 -41.44 -30.24 31.18
CA ALA A 459 -40.05 -29.82 30.96
C ALA A 459 -39.05 -30.98 30.76
N ALA A 460 -38.03 -30.73 29.95
CA ALA A 460 -36.76 -31.46 29.96
C ALA A 460 -35.62 -30.44 30.05
N THR A 461 -34.82 -30.57 31.12
CA THR A 461 -33.78 -29.62 31.54
C THR A 461 -32.40 -29.95 30.96
N GLY A 462 -31.54 -28.93 30.87
CA GLY A 462 -30.09 -29.07 30.66
C GLY A 462 -29.59 -28.67 29.25
N ALA A 463 -28.62 -27.77 29.08
CA ALA A 463 -27.74 -27.13 30.08
C ALA A 463 -27.55 -25.63 29.80
N GLN A 464 -27.74 -24.81 30.83
CA GLN A 464 -27.25 -23.43 30.88
C GLN A 464 -25.76 -23.43 31.30
N LEU A 465 -25.00 -22.45 30.82
CA LEU A 465 -23.56 -22.31 31.08
C LEU A 465 -23.35 -21.18 32.08
N ALA A 466 -23.26 -21.49 33.37
CA ALA A 466 -22.94 -20.50 34.39
C ALA A 466 -21.45 -20.12 34.38
N CYS A 467 -21.15 -18.85 34.65
CA CYS A 467 -19.79 -18.36 34.79
C CYS A 467 -19.12 -18.94 36.05
N PRO A 468 -17.96 -19.61 35.97
CA PRO A 468 -17.38 -20.27 37.15
C PRO A 468 -16.85 -19.30 38.23
N ILE A 469 -16.81 -18.00 37.95
CA ILE A 469 -16.24 -16.97 38.85
C ILE A 469 -17.34 -16.21 39.61
N CYS A 470 -18.47 -15.89 38.96
CA CYS A 470 -19.60 -15.15 39.53
C CYS A 470 -20.93 -15.93 39.55
N ASN A 471 -20.97 -17.11 38.93
CA ASN A 471 -22.13 -17.99 38.75
C ASN A 471 -23.30 -17.41 37.93
N GLU A 472 -23.07 -16.37 37.12
CA GLU A 472 -24.08 -15.79 36.22
C GLU A 472 -24.37 -16.71 35.02
N GLU A 473 -25.66 -17.00 34.76
CA GLU A 473 -26.08 -17.99 33.76
C GLU A 473 -26.10 -17.44 32.33
N MET A 474 -25.34 -18.07 31.43
CA MET A 474 -25.31 -17.76 30.00
C MET A 474 -25.93 -18.87 29.16
N VAL A 475 -26.57 -18.46 28.06
CA VAL A 475 -27.21 -19.36 27.09
C VAL A 475 -26.19 -19.93 26.10
N THR A 476 -25.05 -19.25 25.91
CA THR A 476 -24.02 -19.66 24.95
C THR A 476 -22.60 -19.49 25.48
N LEU A 477 -21.70 -20.36 25.02
CA LEU A 477 -20.28 -20.38 25.38
C LEU A 477 -19.53 -19.11 24.92
N LEU A 478 -20.01 -18.46 23.85
CA LEU A 478 -19.44 -17.20 23.37
C LEU A 478 -19.80 -16.02 24.30
N GLN A 479 -21.03 -15.98 24.81
CA GLN A 479 -21.41 -14.99 25.83
C GLN A 479 -20.65 -15.21 27.14
N LEU A 480 -20.45 -16.46 27.55
CA LEU A 480 -19.64 -16.80 28.72
C LEU A 480 -18.19 -16.33 28.58
N ASN A 481 -17.51 -16.65 27.47
CA ASN A 481 -16.13 -16.23 27.25
C ASN A 481 -16.02 -14.69 27.29
N ARG A 482 -16.89 -13.98 26.58
CA ARG A 482 -16.89 -12.51 26.58
C ARG A 482 -17.15 -11.94 27.99
N HIS A 483 -18.06 -12.52 28.75
CA HIS A 483 -18.30 -12.10 30.14
C HIS A 483 -17.07 -12.32 31.04
N ILE A 484 -16.35 -13.43 30.90
CA ILE A 484 -15.09 -13.64 31.65
C ILE A 484 -14.04 -12.60 31.24
N ASP A 485 -13.87 -12.37 29.94
CA ASP A 485 -12.89 -11.40 29.40
C ASP A 485 -13.21 -9.96 29.82
N ASP A 486 -14.49 -9.58 29.86
CA ASP A 486 -14.95 -8.22 30.20
C ASP A 486 -15.05 -7.97 31.72
N ALA A 487 -15.52 -8.95 32.51
CA ALA A 487 -15.85 -8.76 33.94
C ALA A 487 -14.81 -9.31 34.93
N HIS A 488 -13.88 -10.16 34.48
CA HIS A 488 -12.93 -10.87 35.35
C HIS A 488 -11.48 -10.76 34.87
N GLN A 489 -11.17 -9.68 34.15
CA GLN A 489 -9.91 -9.46 33.43
C GLN A 489 -8.65 -9.43 34.32
N ASN A 490 -8.80 -9.16 35.63
CA ASN A 490 -7.69 -9.05 36.61
C ASN A 490 -7.87 -10.03 37.79
N LEU A 491 -7.62 -11.31 37.58
CA LEU A 491 -7.57 -12.33 38.64
C LEU A 491 -6.14 -12.75 38.97
N GLU A 492 -5.82 -12.80 40.28
CA GLU A 492 -4.54 -13.28 40.82
C GLU A 492 -4.18 -14.68 40.31
N GLU A 493 -2.88 -14.94 40.06
CA GLU A 493 -2.39 -16.12 39.33
C GLU A 493 -2.92 -17.46 39.86
N VAL A 494 -3.12 -17.59 41.18
CA VAL A 494 -3.60 -18.82 41.84
C VAL A 494 -5.01 -19.23 41.36
N LYS A 495 -5.89 -18.27 41.05
CA LYS A 495 -7.27 -18.55 40.57
C LYS A 495 -7.33 -18.88 39.09
N GLN A 496 -6.30 -18.54 38.31
CA GLN A 496 -6.30 -18.77 36.87
C GLN A 496 -6.15 -20.26 36.51
N ASP A 497 -5.45 -21.04 37.33
CA ASP A 497 -5.20 -22.45 37.04
C ASP A 497 -6.42 -23.34 37.35
N GLU A 498 -7.20 -23.03 38.39
CA GLU A 498 -8.50 -23.68 38.63
C GLU A 498 -9.47 -23.45 37.46
N VAL A 499 -9.52 -22.24 36.91
CA VAL A 499 -10.34 -21.91 35.73
C VAL A 499 -9.84 -22.65 34.49
N LYS A 500 -8.51 -22.75 34.25
CA LYS A 500 -7.93 -23.49 33.12
C LYS A 500 -8.22 -24.99 33.19
N ASP A 501 -8.13 -25.60 34.36
CA ASP A 501 -8.40 -27.04 34.52
C ASP A 501 -9.90 -27.35 34.48
N TRP A 502 -10.77 -26.44 34.96
CA TRP A 502 -12.22 -26.52 34.69
C TRP A 502 -12.54 -26.45 33.19
N PHE A 503 -11.89 -25.55 32.44
CA PHE A 503 -12.04 -25.44 30.99
C PHE A 503 -11.56 -26.71 30.25
N LYS A 504 -10.46 -27.33 30.67
CA LYS A 504 -10.06 -28.66 30.16
C LYS A 504 -11.13 -29.71 30.42
N ALA A 505 -11.64 -29.79 31.65
CA ALA A 505 -12.65 -30.77 32.02
C ALA A 505 -13.95 -30.61 31.21
N GLN A 506 -14.35 -29.37 30.88
CA GLN A 506 -15.49 -29.11 30.00
C GLN A 506 -15.20 -29.38 28.53
N MET A 507 -14.00 -29.02 28.01
CA MET A 507 -13.61 -29.42 26.66
C MET A 507 -13.60 -30.94 26.48
N ASP A 508 -13.13 -31.70 27.47
CA ASP A 508 -13.06 -33.16 27.40
C ASP A 508 -14.42 -33.85 27.64
N LYS A 509 -15.39 -33.16 28.26
CA LYS A 509 -16.82 -33.53 28.18
C LYS A 509 -17.41 -33.24 26.80
N ALA A 510 -17.14 -32.06 26.22
CA ALA A 510 -17.66 -31.66 24.91
C ALA A 510 -17.15 -32.53 23.75
N LYS A 511 -15.89 -32.99 23.82
CA LYS A 511 -15.29 -33.92 22.84
C LYS A 511 -15.94 -35.30 22.79
N LYS A 512 -16.79 -35.68 23.77
CA LYS A 512 -17.44 -37.00 23.81
C LYS A 512 -18.75 -37.08 23.03
N PHE A 513 -19.21 -36.01 22.38
CA PHE A 513 -20.38 -36.04 21.51
C PHE A 513 -20.00 -36.26 20.03
N GLN A 514 -20.73 -37.18 19.37
CA GLN A 514 -20.50 -37.62 17.99
C GLN A 514 -20.82 -36.53 16.94
N PRO A 515 -20.37 -36.70 15.67
CA PRO A 515 -20.32 -35.61 14.69
C PRO A 515 -21.70 -35.03 14.30
N LEU A 516 -21.77 -33.70 14.28
CA LEU A 516 -22.98 -32.91 13.97
C LEU A 516 -23.35 -32.96 12.47
N ALA A 517 -23.96 -34.06 12.04
CA ALA A 517 -24.68 -34.17 10.77
C ALA A 517 -26.20 -33.90 10.89
N VAL A 518 -26.70 -33.56 12.10
CA VAL A 518 -28.13 -33.61 12.44
C VAL A 518 -28.73 -32.23 12.82
N LEU A 519 -27.93 -31.18 13.00
CA LEU A 519 -28.40 -29.89 13.54
C LEU A 519 -28.67 -28.79 12.50
N ASN A 520 -29.16 -29.14 11.31
CA ASN A 520 -29.55 -28.17 10.26
C ASN A 520 -31.06 -28.16 9.96
N GLN A 521 -31.88 -28.68 10.88
CA GLN A 521 -33.34 -28.83 10.72
C GLN A 521 -34.18 -28.08 11.77
N LYS A 522 -33.58 -27.19 12.59
CA LYS A 522 -34.28 -26.51 13.70
C LYS A 522 -34.07 -24.99 13.86
N LEU A 523 -33.41 -24.31 12.92
CA LEU A 523 -33.24 -22.84 12.97
C LEU A 523 -33.58 -22.17 11.63
N LYS A 524 -34.83 -22.34 11.20
CA LYS A 524 -35.53 -21.43 10.29
C LYS A 524 -36.95 -21.23 10.82
N GLY A 525 -37.33 -19.98 11.06
CA GLY A 525 -38.67 -19.61 11.52
C GLY A 525 -38.64 -18.68 12.72
N LEU A 526 -38.59 -17.37 12.44
CA LEU A 526 -39.33 -16.31 13.15
C LEU A 526 -39.11 -15.02 12.34
N ASP A 527 -40.20 -14.51 11.76
CA ASP A 527 -40.21 -13.31 10.93
C ASP A 527 -40.64 -12.07 11.74
N VAL A 528 -40.40 -10.90 11.14
CA VAL A 528 -40.64 -9.56 11.67
C VAL A 528 -42.12 -9.24 11.87
N PHE A 529 -42.44 -8.42 12.89
CA PHE A 529 -43.64 -7.58 12.89
C PHE A 529 -43.24 -6.10 12.95
N GLU A 530 -43.69 -5.33 11.96
CA GLU A 530 -43.80 -3.86 12.05
C GLU A 530 -45.23 -3.51 12.52
N SER A 531 -45.37 -2.42 13.26
CA SER A 531 -46.58 -1.62 13.24
C SER A 531 -46.22 -0.14 13.31
N ASN A 532 -46.94 0.68 12.55
CA ASN A 532 -46.69 2.10 12.39
C ASN A 532 -48.06 2.79 12.24
N ASP A 533 -48.53 3.45 13.29
CA ASP A 533 -49.82 4.14 13.33
C ASP A 533 -49.66 5.58 13.81
N ASN A 534 -50.36 6.49 13.12
CA ASN A 534 -50.51 7.92 13.42
C ASN A 534 -51.78 8.34 12.64
N PRO A 535 -52.70 9.20 13.15
CA PRO A 535 -52.33 10.60 13.37
C PRO A 535 -53.09 11.42 14.47
N GLN A 536 -52.36 12.38 15.06
CA GLN A 536 -52.82 13.76 15.41
C GLN A 536 -53.67 14.03 16.70
N PRO A 537 -53.83 15.31 17.16
CA PRO A 537 -53.09 15.82 18.33
C PRO A 537 -53.98 16.36 19.49
N PRO A 538 -53.41 16.88 20.60
CA PRO A 538 -53.45 18.34 20.79
C PRO A 538 -52.28 19.02 21.58
N SER A 539 -52.06 20.29 21.21
CA SER A 539 -51.76 21.51 22.01
C SER A 539 -50.89 21.54 23.30
N ILE A 540 -49.75 22.24 23.17
CA ILE A 540 -49.23 23.33 24.04
C ILE A 540 -48.87 23.05 25.52
N ALA A 541 -47.57 23.15 25.82
CA ALA A 541 -47.05 24.00 26.91
C ALA A 541 -45.59 24.43 26.61
N ILE A 542 -45.26 25.72 26.79
CA ILE A 542 -43.90 26.26 26.63
C ILE A 542 -43.28 26.47 28.01
N ALA A 543 -42.08 25.94 28.25
CA ALA A 543 -41.24 26.31 29.39
C ALA A 543 -39.83 26.66 28.91
N ARG A 544 -39.38 27.89 29.21
CA ARG A 544 -38.01 28.37 28.99
C ARG A 544 -37.22 28.23 30.29
N GLN A 545 -36.03 27.63 30.25
CA GLN A 545 -34.90 27.78 31.19
C GLN A 545 -33.77 26.82 30.73
N ALA A 546 -32.49 27.00 31.05
CA ALA A 546 -31.66 28.21 31.14
C ALA A 546 -30.20 27.71 30.99
N THR A 547 -29.34 28.44 30.30
CA THR A 547 -27.94 28.02 30.07
C THR A 547 -27.08 28.23 31.32
N GLY A 548 -26.70 27.15 31.99
CA GLY A 548 -25.61 27.12 32.98
C GLY A 548 -24.39 26.37 32.42
N PRO A 549 -23.16 26.68 32.87
CA PRO A 549 -21.96 25.97 32.43
C PRO A 549 -21.93 24.55 33.03
N VAL A 550 -21.73 23.55 32.18
CA VAL A 550 -21.50 22.17 32.62
C VAL A 550 -20.04 22.02 33.06
N GLU A 551 -19.83 21.63 34.31
CA GLU A 551 -18.52 21.32 34.86
C GLU A 551 -17.99 20.01 34.24
N VAL A 552 -16.95 20.11 33.40
CA VAL A 552 -16.36 18.95 32.73
C VAL A 552 -15.36 18.28 33.68
N LYS A 553 -15.77 17.16 34.27
CA LYS A 553 -14.88 16.27 35.01
C LYS A 553 -13.85 15.65 34.04
N PRO A 554 -12.55 15.60 34.38
CA PRO A 554 -11.56 14.96 33.50
C PRO A 554 -11.88 13.47 33.30
N PRO A 555 -11.74 12.93 32.08
CA PRO A 555 -12.02 11.52 31.80
C PRO A 555 -10.98 10.60 32.46
N ASP A 556 -11.41 9.37 32.70
CA ASP A 556 -10.61 8.32 33.35
C ASP A 556 -9.38 7.96 32.48
N PRO A 557 -8.14 7.90 33.03
CA PRO A 557 -6.94 7.60 32.24
C PRO A 557 -7.02 6.31 31.42
N ASP A 558 -7.78 5.30 31.85
CA ASP A 558 -7.92 4.03 31.12
C ASP A 558 -8.84 4.15 29.87
N GLU A 559 -9.71 5.17 29.81
CA GLU A 559 -10.57 5.45 28.66
C GLU A 559 -9.80 6.08 27.48
N VAL A 560 -8.60 6.61 27.74
CA VAL A 560 -7.75 7.27 26.73
C VAL A 560 -6.97 6.27 25.88
N VAL A 561 -6.72 5.06 26.40
CA VAL A 561 -5.84 4.05 25.77
C VAL A 561 -6.49 3.35 24.57
N THR A 562 -7.83 3.28 24.51
CA THR A 562 -8.56 2.48 23.50
C THR A 562 -8.84 3.21 22.17
N ARG A 563 -8.61 4.52 22.07
CA ARG A 563 -8.92 5.32 20.85
C ARG A 563 -7.88 5.26 19.73
N LEU A 564 -6.92 4.32 19.77
CA LEU A 564 -5.87 4.17 18.75
C LEU A 564 -6.29 3.34 17.52
N ILE A 565 -7.55 2.91 17.42
CA ILE A 565 -8.11 2.27 16.22
C ILE A 565 -9.18 3.19 15.63
N ARG A 566 -8.90 3.81 14.47
CA ARG A 566 -9.92 4.49 13.65
C ARG A 566 -10.72 3.43 12.88
N ASP A 567 -11.81 2.97 13.46
CA ASP A 567 -12.72 2.04 12.77
C ASP A 567 -13.63 2.79 11.78
N HIS A 568 -13.22 2.82 10.51
CA HIS A 568 -14.05 3.34 9.41
C HIS A 568 -15.15 2.37 8.96
N THR A 569 -15.42 1.27 9.68
CA THR A 569 -16.54 0.36 9.35
C THR A 569 -17.88 1.08 9.40
N GLU A 570 -18.08 2.05 10.30
CA GLU A 570 -19.32 2.84 10.33
C GLU A 570 -19.46 3.75 9.09
N ASP A 571 -18.41 4.48 8.72
CA ASP A 571 -18.36 5.30 7.50
C ASP A 571 -18.56 4.45 6.23
N PHE A 572 -17.82 3.35 6.10
CA PHE A 572 -17.94 2.40 5.00
C PHE A 572 -19.35 1.82 4.92
N THR A 573 -19.94 1.44 6.06
CA THR A 573 -21.33 0.95 6.12
C THR A 573 -22.28 2.05 5.68
N LYS A 574 -22.13 3.29 6.16
CA LYS A 574 -22.95 4.45 5.80
C LYS A 574 -22.90 4.78 4.31
N PHE A 575 -21.73 4.76 3.67
CA PHE A 575 -21.59 4.99 2.23
C PHE A 575 -22.08 3.81 1.38
N ARG A 576 -21.87 2.56 1.85
CA ARG A 576 -22.24 1.34 1.12
C ARG A 576 -23.72 0.98 1.27
N LYS A 577 -24.34 1.34 2.39
CA LYS A 577 -25.73 1.01 2.75
C LYS A 577 -26.75 1.43 1.68
N PRO A 578 -26.76 2.66 1.12
CA PRO A 578 -27.67 3.02 0.03
C PRO A 578 -27.55 2.12 -1.21
N THR A 579 -26.34 1.69 -1.55
CA THR A 579 -26.08 0.78 -2.68
C THR A 579 -26.56 -0.65 -2.38
N ILE A 580 -26.30 -1.16 -1.17
CA ILE A 580 -26.80 -2.47 -0.70
C ILE A 580 -28.33 -2.46 -0.64
N ASP A 581 -28.92 -1.45 0.00
CA ASP A 581 -30.37 -1.33 0.18
C ASP A 581 -31.06 -1.23 -1.19
N LYS A 582 -30.51 -0.47 -2.15
CA LYS A 582 -31.00 -0.45 -3.54
C LYS A 582 -30.91 -1.83 -4.20
N ALA A 583 -29.77 -2.51 -4.12
CA ALA A 583 -29.60 -3.84 -4.70
C ALA A 583 -30.55 -4.87 -4.05
N PHE A 584 -30.73 -4.82 -2.73
CA PHE A 584 -31.64 -5.68 -1.98
C PHE A 584 -33.11 -5.43 -2.34
N LEU A 585 -33.51 -4.16 -2.53
CA LEU A 585 -34.84 -3.80 -3.02
C LEU A 585 -35.07 -4.26 -4.47
N GLU A 586 -34.06 -4.21 -5.34
CA GLU A 586 -34.14 -4.73 -6.71
C GLU A 586 -34.24 -6.27 -6.74
N VAL A 587 -33.43 -6.98 -5.96
CA VAL A 587 -33.55 -8.44 -5.74
C VAL A 587 -34.95 -8.78 -5.22
N SER A 588 -35.37 -8.20 -4.11
CA SER A 588 -36.68 -8.44 -3.48
C SER A 588 -37.85 -8.16 -4.43
N ARG A 589 -37.73 -7.13 -5.29
CA ARG A 589 -38.73 -6.79 -6.31
C ARG A 589 -38.79 -7.85 -7.41
N LEU A 590 -37.64 -8.30 -7.92
CA LEU A 590 -37.57 -9.33 -8.95
C LEU A 590 -38.01 -10.71 -8.40
N GLU A 591 -37.63 -11.06 -7.18
CA GLU A 591 -38.06 -12.29 -6.49
C GLU A 591 -39.58 -12.30 -6.30
N LYS A 592 -40.17 -11.23 -5.75
CA LYS A 592 -41.64 -11.12 -5.60
C LYS A 592 -42.37 -11.24 -6.93
N ARG A 593 -41.82 -10.69 -8.03
CA ARG A 593 -42.38 -10.88 -9.38
C ARG A 593 -42.24 -12.32 -9.86
N LEU A 594 -41.06 -12.92 -9.70
CA LEU A 594 -40.80 -14.30 -10.11
C LEU A 594 -41.71 -15.28 -9.37
N THR A 595 -41.84 -15.17 -8.04
CA THR A 595 -42.73 -16.03 -7.22
C THR A 595 -44.19 -15.87 -7.62
N ARG A 596 -44.67 -14.65 -7.87
CA ARG A 596 -46.05 -14.44 -8.37
C ARG A 596 -46.27 -15.09 -9.73
N LEU A 597 -45.31 -14.91 -10.64
CA LEU A 597 -45.36 -15.51 -11.97
C LEU A 597 -45.35 -17.04 -11.90
N THR A 598 -44.40 -17.64 -11.19
CA THR A 598 -44.25 -19.10 -11.12
C THR A 598 -45.43 -19.75 -10.41
N GLN A 599 -46.01 -19.10 -9.39
CA GLN A 599 -47.23 -19.58 -8.74
C GLN A 599 -48.46 -19.50 -9.67
N ALA A 600 -48.60 -18.42 -10.44
CA ALA A 600 -49.68 -18.28 -11.42
C ALA A 600 -49.56 -19.31 -12.56
N LEU A 601 -48.35 -19.54 -13.08
CA LEU A 601 -48.08 -20.57 -14.08
C LEU A 601 -48.26 -22.00 -13.55
N ALA A 602 -47.90 -22.28 -12.29
CA ALA A 602 -48.08 -23.59 -11.66
C ALA A 602 -49.57 -23.96 -11.41
N ASN A 603 -50.49 -23.01 -11.54
CA ASN A 603 -51.93 -23.24 -11.44
C ASN A 603 -52.58 -23.62 -12.79
N LEU A 604 -51.89 -23.42 -13.92
CA LEU A 604 -52.40 -23.80 -15.26
C LEU A 604 -52.56 -25.33 -15.40
N PRO A 605 -53.41 -25.82 -16.32
CA PRO A 605 -53.49 -27.25 -16.65
C PRO A 605 -52.13 -27.77 -17.18
N ALA A 606 -51.83 -29.05 -16.90
CA ALA A 606 -50.47 -29.59 -17.00
C ALA A 606 -49.87 -29.54 -18.42
N ASP A 607 -50.72 -29.49 -19.44
CA ASP A 607 -50.37 -29.37 -20.86
C ASP A 607 -49.90 -27.95 -21.27
N GLN A 608 -49.94 -26.97 -20.36
CA GLN A 608 -49.59 -25.56 -20.61
C GLN A 608 -48.37 -25.07 -19.79
N ILE A 609 -47.83 -25.90 -18.91
CA ILE A 609 -46.80 -25.50 -17.93
C ILE A 609 -45.39 -25.44 -18.56
N GLN A 610 -45.06 -26.36 -19.47
CA GLN A 610 -43.75 -26.41 -20.15
C GLN A 610 -43.72 -25.52 -21.40
N SER A 611 -42.69 -24.67 -21.53
CA SER A 611 -42.49 -23.82 -22.70
C SER A 611 -41.74 -24.54 -23.82
N GLY A 612 -42.41 -25.49 -24.47
CA GLY A 612 -42.09 -25.91 -25.84
C GLY A 612 -40.93 -26.90 -26.03
N ALA A 613 -41.27 -28.19 -26.10
CA ALA A 613 -40.43 -29.21 -26.76
C ALA A 613 -41.22 -30.17 -27.68
N SER A 614 -42.53 -30.37 -27.44
CA SER A 614 -43.27 -31.52 -28.01
C SER A 614 -44.70 -31.23 -28.47
N LYS A 615 -44.98 -30.12 -29.18
CA LYS A 615 -46.30 -29.88 -29.81
C LYS A 615 -46.16 -29.52 -31.30
N ARG A 616 -46.67 -30.38 -32.17
CA ARG A 616 -46.53 -30.33 -33.64
C ARG A 616 -47.59 -29.45 -34.36
N TRP A 617 -48.46 -28.75 -33.63
CA TRP A 617 -49.50 -27.86 -34.17
C TRP A 617 -49.97 -26.83 -33.13
N PRO A 618 -50.19 -25.54 -33.47
CA PRO A 618 -50.75 -24.55 -32.56
C PRO A 618 -52.28 -24.48 -32.64
N LEU A 619 -52.97 -24.80 -31.54
CA LEU A 619 -54.36 -24.39 -31.32
C LEU A 619 -54.35 -22.99 -30.67
N GLY A 620 -54.76 -21.97 -31.43
CA GLY A 620 -54.68 -20.54 -31.11
C GLY A 620 -55.60 -20.03 -29.99
N ARG A 621 -55.63 -20.73 -28.86
CA ARG A 621 -56.23 -20.27 -27.58
C ARG A 621 -55.34 -20.56 -26.36
N GLN A 622 -54.39 -21.49 -26.46
CA GLN A 622 -53.55 -21.89 -25.31
C GLN A 622 -52.34 -20.96 -25.08
N SER A 623 -51.84 -20.28 -26.11
CA SER A 623 -50.72 -19.32 -25.97
C SER A 623 -51.10 -18.06 -25.21
N ASP A 624 -52.35 -17.63 -25.37
CA ASP A 624 -52.77 -16.28 -25.02
C ASP A 624 -52.98 -16.17 -23.51
N GLN A 625 -53.61 -17.17 -22.87
CA GLN A 625 -53.78 -17.21 -21.41
C GLN A 625 -52.43 -17.21 -20.66
N ARG A 626 -51.40 -17.90 -21.18
CA ARG A 626 -50.04 -17.84 -20.58
C ARG A 626 -49.40 -16.47 -20.79
N ARG A 627 -49.57 -15.87 -21.97
CA ARG A 627 -49.06 -14.53 -22.29
C ARG A 627 -49.75 -13.44 -21.44
N GLU A 628 -51.05 -13.53 -21.23
CA GLU A 628 -51.83 -12.67 -20.34
C GLU A 628 -51.31 -12.76 -18.89
N ILE A 629 -51.07 -13.96 -18.39
CA ILE A 629 -50.45 -14.16 -17.07
C ILE A 629 -49.06 -13.53 -17.02
N GLU A 630 -48.19 -13.79 -18.00
CA GLU A 630 -46.83 -13.22 -18.07
C GLU A 630 -46.83 -11.68 -18.17
N GLN A 631 -47.82 -11.09 -18.85
CA GLN A 631 -48.00 -9.62 -18.98
C GLN A 631 -48.67 -8.98 -17.75
N SER A 632 -49.49 -9.73 -17.00
CA SER A 632 -50.11 -9.23 -15.75
C SER A 632 -49.09 -8.97 -14.63
N ILE A 633 -47.92 -9.63 -14.68
CA ILE A 633 -46.84 -9.48 -13.68
C ILE A 633 -45.93 -8.29 -14.00
N VAL A 634 -45.70 -8.01 -15.29
CA VAL A 634 -44.86 -6.90 -15.75
C VAL A 634 -45.29 -6.44 -17.14
N SER A 635 -45.42 -5.12 -17.34
CA SER A 635 -45.64 -4.54 -18.66
C SER A 635 -44.47 -4.85 -19.59
N TRP A 636 -44.77 -5.38 -20.77
CA TRP A 636 -43.76 -5.68 -21.77
C TRP A 636 -43.43 -4.43 -22.59
N GLN A 637 -42.15 -4.26 -22.90
CA GLN A 637 -41.67 -3.23 -23.80
C GLN A 637 -42.14 -3.54 -25.23
N ASP A 638 -42.59 -2.51 -25.94
CA ASP A 638 -43.05 -2.66 -27.32
C ASP A 638 -41.93 -3.08 -28.27
N ASP A 639 -42.22 -4.02 -29.16
CA ASP A 639 -41.25 -4.62 -30.07
C ASP A 639 -40.71 -3.62 -31.12
N THR A 640 -41.52 -2.64 -31.53
CA THR A 640 -41.10 -1.61 -32.51
C THR A 640 -40.16 -0.60 -31.88
N SER A 641 -40.24 -0.39 -30.56
CA SER A 641 -39.34 0.49 -29.80
C SER A 641 -37.90 -0.03 -29.69
N VAL A 642 -37.63 -1.28 -30.09
CA VAL A 642 -36.32 -1.93 -29.96
C VAL A 642 -35.87 -2.56 -31.30
N PRO A 643 -35.04 -1.86 -32.11
CA PRO A 643 -34.50 -2.40 -33.35
C PRO A 643 -33.32 -3.37 -33.13
N GLN A 644 -32.55 -3.17 -32.06
CA GLN A 644 -31.32 -3.91 -31.74
C GLN A 644 -31.37 -4.48 -30.32
N CYS A 645 -30.78 -5.66 -30.08
CA CYS A 645 -30.72 -6.26 -28.75
C CYS A 645 -29.86 -5.39 -27.81
N PRO A 646 -30.36 -4.94 -26.65
CA PRO A 646 -29.65 -4.00 -25.77
C PRO A 646 -28.37 -4.55 -25.13
N PHE A 647 -28.06 -5.83 -25.34
CA PHE A 647 -26.95 -6.54 -24.69
C PHE A 647 -25.83 -7.02 -25.60
N CYS A 648 -26.12 -7.28 -26.88
CA CYS A 648 -25.13 -7.62 -27.91
C CYS A 648 -25.15 -6.67 -29.11
N GLN A 649 -26.05 -5.68 -29.12
CA GLN A 649 -26.24 -4.65 -30.17
C GLN A 649 -26.55 -5.19 -31.58
N GLN A 650 -26.89 -6.48 -31.70
CA GLN A 650 -27.25 -7.11 -32.96
C GLN A 650 -28.72 -6.81 -33.34
N GLU A 651 -28.97 -6.55 -34.62
CA GLU A 651 -30.29 -6.20 -35.15
C GLU A 651 -31.27 -7.37 -35.15
N PHE A 652 -32.51 -7.10 -34.76
CA PHE A 652 -33.58 -8.10 -34.75
C PHE A 652 -34.13 -8.34 -36.16
N THR A 653 -33.95 -9.57 -36.66
CA THR A 653 -34.45 -10.01 -37.96
C THR A 653 -35.74 -10.81 -37.83
N SER A 654 -36.58 -10.80 -38.87
CA SER A 654 -37.90 -11.45 -38.84
C SER A 654 -37.86 -12.98 -38.71
N TYR A 655 -36.71 -13.62 -38.97
CA TYR A 655 -36.61 -15.08 -39.11
C TYR A 655 -35.62 -15.72 -38.11
N THR A 656 -34.38 -15.22 -38.05
CA THR A 656 -33.27 -15.85 -37.30
C THR A 656 -33.02 -15.20 -35.94
N PHE A 657 -32.98 -13.88 -35.86
CA PHE A 657 -32.67 -13.14 -34.63
C PHE A 657 -33.93 -12.49 -34.08
N ARG A 658 -34.77 -13.30 -33.42
CA ARG A 658 -36.11 -12.90 -32.97
C ARG A 658 -36.09 -12.13 -31.66
N ARG A 659 -37.11 -11.29 -31.47
CA ARG A 659 -37.42 -10.57 -30.22
C ARG A 659 -38.05 -11.52 -29.20
N HIS A 660 -37.59 -11.45 -27.95
CA HIS A 660 -38.18 -12.16 -26.82
C HIS A 660 -38.22 -11.24 -25.59
N HIS A 661 -39.29 -11.29 -24.81
CA HIS A 661 -39.39 -10.50 -23.58
C HIS A 661 -38.81 -11.24 -22.38
N CYS A 662 -38.14 -10.51 -21.48
CA CYS A 662 -37.79 -11.02 -20.17
C CYS A 662 -39.02 -11.01 -19.26
N ARG A 663 -39.35 -12.16 -18.67
CA ARG A 663 -40.60 -12.35 -17.90
C ARG A 663 -40.65 -11.65 -16.53
N THR A 664 -39.55 -11.04 -16.07
CA THR A 664 -39.50 -10.31 -14.78
C THR A 664 -39.30 -8.80 -14.91
N CYS A 665 -38.73 -8.33 -16.03
CA CYS A 665 -38.51 -6.89 -16.29
C CYS A 665 -39.17 -6.35 -17.56
N GLY A 666 -39.75 -7.19 -18.42
CA GLY A 666 -40.49 -6.79 -19.62
C GLY A 666 -39.65 -6.33 -20.81
N ARG A 667 -38.33 -6.16 -20.67
CA ARG A 667 -37.44 -5.71 -21.78
C ARG A 667 -37.35 -6.73 -22.91
N VAL A 668 -37.20 -6.21 -24.13
CA VAL A 668 -36.91 -7.01 -25.35
C VAL A 668 -35.43 -7.42 -25.38
N VAL A 669 -35.17 -8.70 -25.63
CA VAL A 669 -33.85 -9.34 -25.68
C VAL A 669 -33.83 -10.45 -26.73
N CYS A 670 -32.65 -10.83 -27.21
CA CYS A 670 -32.51 -12.02 -28.06
C CYS A 670 -32.44 -13.32 -27.23
N ALA A 671 -32.66 -14.45 -27.91
CA ALA A 671 -32.62 -15.79 -27.33
C ALA A 671 -31.41 -16.64 -27.81
N ASP A 672 -30.47 -16.03 -28.53
CA ASP A 672 -29.33 -16.74 -29.14
C ASP A 672 -28.38 -17.30 -28.07
N PRO A 673 -28.17 -18.64 -28.00
CA PRO A 673 -27.28 -19.26 -27.02
C PRO A 673 -25.85 -18.73 -27.04
N SER A 674 -25.33 -18.34 -28.21
CA SER A 674 -23.96 -17.81 -28.35
C SER A 674 -23.77 -16.47 -27.62
N THR A 675 -24.84 -15.69 -27.50
CA THR A 675 -24.81 -14.34 -26.89
C THR A 675 -25.11 -14.36 -25.40
N ALA A 676 -25.70 -15.44 -24.88
CA ALA A 676 -26.20 -15.60 -23.50
C ALA A 676 -27.06 -14.43 -22.97
N CYS A 677 -27.66 -13.62 -23.85
CA CYS A 677 -28.37 -12.38 -23.47
C CYS A 677 -29.72 -12.65 -22.77
N SER A 678 -30.32 -13.81 -23.01
CA SER A 678 -31.39 -14.38 -22.19
C SER A 678 -31.26 -15.90 -22.11
N VAL A 679 -31.83 -16.49 -21.07
CA VAL A 679 -31.88 -17.95 -20.86
C VAL A 679 -33.22 -18.34 -20.25
N GLU A 680 -33.67 -19.55 -20.51
CA GLU A 680 -34.80 -20.16 -19.79
C GLU A 680 -34.28 -20.88 -18.54
N VAL A 681 -34.89 -20.57 -17.40
CA VAL A 681 -34.55 -21.15 -16.10
C VAL A 681 -35.73 -21.99 -15.63
N GLY A 682 -35.52 -23.30 -15.50
CA GLY A 682 -36.47 -24.22 -14.90
C GLY A 682 -36.50 -24.07 -13.39
N LEU A 683 -37.68 -23.83 -12.82
CA LEU A 683 -37.89 -23.60 -11.39
C LEU A 683 -38.89 -24.60 -10.83
N ALA A 684 -38.52 -25.31 -9.76
CA ALA A 684 -39.40 -26.26 -9.08
C ALA A 684 -40.30 -25.52 -8.06
N VAL A 685 -41.61 -25.53 -8.31
CA VAL A 685 -42.65 -24.79 -7.56
C VAL A 685 -43.59 -25.78 -6.88
N ALA A 686 -44.03 -25.49 -5.65
CA ALA A 686 -45.06 -26.29 -4.99
C ALA A 686 -46.45 -25.98 -5.58
N SER A 687 -47.16 -27.00 -6.07
CA SER A 687 -48.52 -26.82 -6.58
C SER A 687 -49.53 -26.67 -5.43
N LYS A 688 -50.43 -25.68 -5.53
CA LYS A 688 -51.55 -25.49 -4.58
C LYS A 688 -52.84 -26.24 -4.97
N ARG A 689 -52.75 -27.26 -5.84
CA ARG A 689 -53.92 -28.06 -6.23
C ARG A 689 -54.43 -28.91 -5.05
N GLN A 690 -55.50 -28.43 -4.42
CA GLN A 690 -56.33 -29.23 -3.52
C GLN A 690 -57.17 -30.20 -4.35
N THR A 691 -56.70 -31.43 -4.53
CA THR A 691 -57.57 -32.58 -4.82
C THR A 691 -57.99 -33.21 -3.49
N PRO A 692 -59.29 -33.39 -3.20
CA PRO A 692 -59.75 -34.01 -1.97
C PRO A 692 -59.60 -35.53 -2.02
N SER A 693 -58.38 -36.03 -1.83
CA SER A 693 -58.07 -37.43 -1.54
C SER A 693 -56.80 -37.54 -0.69
N GLU A 694 -56.70 -38.60 0.11
CA GLU A 694 -55.81 -38.69 1.27
C GLU A 694 -54.29 -38.58 0.98
N LYS A 695 -53.56 -37.98 1.93
CA LYS A 695 -52.08 -37.94 2.06
C LYS A 695 -51.32 -37.42 0.83
N SER A 696 -51.47 -36.13 0.53
CA SER A 696 -50.66 -35.45 -0.48
C SER A 696 -49.24 -35.11 0.00
N ILE A 697 -48.23 -35.71 -0.65
CA ILE A 697 -46.87 -35.17 -0.69
C ILE A 697 -46.89 -33.89 -1.55
N PRO A 698 -46.17 -32.79 -1.20
CA PRO A 698 -46.13 -31.61 -2.04
C PRO A 698 -45.58 -31.92 -3.44
N SER A 699 -46.45 -31.94 -4.45
CA SER A 699 -46.05 -32.18 -5.83
C SER A 699 -45.33 -30.94 -6.37
N LYS A 700 -44.01 -31.08 -6.56
CA LYS A 700 -43.18 -30.06 -7.19
C LYS A 700 -43.38 -30.11 -8.70
N ILE A 701 -43.78 -28.98 -9.27
CA ILE A 701 -43.96 -28.79 -10.70
C ILE A 701 -42.81 -27.92 -11.21
N ASN A 702 -42.15 -28.32 -12.30
CA ASN A 702 -41.14 -27.50 -12.95
C ASN A 702 -41.82 -26.48 -13.89
N VAL A 703 -41.46 -25.20 -13.72
CA VAL A 703 -41.94 -24.07 -14.52
C VAL A 703 -40.74 -23.37 -15.15
N ASP A 704 -40.73 -23.28 -16.48
CA ASP A 704 -39.66 -22.63 -17.23
C ASP A 704 -39.96 -21.14 -17.44
N VAL A 705 -39.01 -20.27 -17.08
CA VAL A 705 -39.15 -18.81 -17.16
C VAL A 705 -37.94 -18.20 -17.86
N ARG A 706 -38.16 -17.41 -18.93
CA ARG A 706 -37.08 -16.70 -19.63
C ARG A 706 -36.68 -15.41 -18.92
N LEU A 707 -35.41 -15.34 -18.52
CA LEU A 707 -34.79 -14.21 -17.85
C LEU A 707 -33.68 -13.61 -18.75
N CYS A 708 -33.57 -12.27 -18.77
CA CYS A 708 -32.39 -11.63 -19.38
C CYS A 708 -31.15 -11.78 -18.48
N LYS A 709 -29.96 -11.55 -19.03
CA LYS A 709 -28.69 -11.69 -18.30
C LYS A 709 -28.64 -10.86 -17.01
N GLU A 710 -29.16 -9.63 -17.02
CA GLU A 710 -29.24 -8.77 -15.83
C GLU A 710 -30.17 -9.35 -14.77
N CYS A 711 -31.42 -9.68 -15.12
CA CYS A 711 -32.37 -10.25 -14.15
C CYS A 711 -31.88 -11.58 -13.57
N ARG A 712 -31.26 -12.44 -14.39
CA ARG A 712 -30.63 -13.69 -13.93
C ARG A 712 -29.52 -13.39 -12.93
N ALA A 713 -28.58 -12.50 -13.28
CA ALA A 713 -27.46 -12.14 -12.41
C ALA A 713 -27.97 -11.56 -11.09
N THR A 714 -28.90 -10.60 -11.11
CA THR A 714 -29.48 -10.00 -9.90
C THR A 714 -30.13 -11.06 -9.01
N LEU A 715 -31.02 -11.90 -9.56
CA LEU A 715 -31.77 -12.92 -8.81
C LEU A 715 -30.89 -14.02 -8.20
N PHE A 716 -29.85 -14.47 -8.90
CA PHE A 716 -29.07 -15.65 -8.48
C PHE A 716 -27.69 -15.32 -7.90
N SER A 717 -27.20 -14.08 -8.07
CA SER A 717 -25.87 -13.62 -7.60
C SER A 717 -25.49 -14.08 -6.20
N ARG A 718 -26.39 -13.93 -5.21
CA ARG A 718 -26.12 -14.31 -3.82
C ARG A 718 -25.91 -15.82 -3.65
N ARG A 719 -26.77 -16.63 -4.27
CA ARG A 719 -26.67 -18.10 -4.24
C ARG A 719 -25.41 -18.56 -4.95
N ASP A 720 -25.16 -18.03 -6.14
CA ASP A 720 -24.03 -18.40 -6.98
C ASP A 720 -22.70 -17.98 -6.29
N PHE A 721 -22.69 -16.86 -5.54
CA PHE A 721 -21.58 -16.45 -4.69
C PHE A 721 -21.40 -17.35 -3.45
N ASP A 722 -22.48 -17.71 -2.75
CA ASP A 722 -22.39 -18.64 -1.61
C ASP A 722 -21.91 -20.05 -2.04
N GLU A 723 -22.29 -20.50 -3.24
CA GLU A 723 -21.80 -21.74 -3.84
C GLU A 723 -20.30 -21.65 -4.20
N GLN A 724 -19.86 -20.56 -4.84
CA GLN A 724 -18.44 -20.30 -5.09
C GLN A 724 -17.63 -20.22 -3.80
N ARG A 725 -18.18 -19.64 -2.73
CA ARG A 725 -17.55 -19.54 -1.41
C ARG A 725 -17.35 -20.88 -0.72
N LEU A 726 -18.17 -21.89 -1.05
CA LEU A 726 -18.00 -23.27 -0.58
C LEU A 726 -16.92 -24.04 -1.36
N GLN A 727 -16.62 -23.64 -2.60
CA GLN A 727 -15.61 -24.29 -3.44
C GLN A 727 -14.19 -23.75 -3.19
N LYS A 728 -13.45 -24.36 -2.25
CA LYS A 728 -12.03 -24.01 -2.03
C LYS A 728 -11.15 -24.25 -3.29
N PRO A 729 -10.46 -23.21 -3.82
CA PRO A 729 -9.55 -23.37 -4.96
C PRO A 729 -8.41 -24.38 -4.69
N PRO A 730 -7.84 -25.03 -5.72
CA PRO A 730 -6.73 -25.98 -5.56
C PRO A 730 -5.51 -25.36 -4.84
N VAL A 731 -5.13 -24.13 -5.19
CA VAL A 731 -4.03 -23.40 -4.51
C VAL A 731 -4.30 -23.21 -3.02
N ALA A 732 -5.52 -22.84 -2.64
CA ALA A 732 -5.89 -22.67 -1.23
C ALA A 732 -5.82 -23.99 -0.44
N ARG A 733 -6.28 -25.10 -1.03
CA ARG A 733 -6.15 -26.44 -0.43
C ARG A 733 -4.69 -26.88 -0.27
N SER A 734 -3.84 -26.56 -1.24
CA SER A 734 -2.40 -26.86 -1.16
C SER A 734 -1.69 -25.99 -0.12
N TYR A 735 -2.07 -24.71 0.00
CA TYR A 735 -1.56 -23.80 1.04
C TYR A 735 -1.99 -24.22 2.46
N ASP A 736 -3.25 -24.61 2.66
CA ASP A 736 -3.72 -25.17 3.93
C ASP A 736 -2.85 -26.35 4.41
N ASN A 737 -2.37 -27.18 3.48
CA ASN A 737 -1.48 -28.32 3.76
C ASN A 737 -0.05 -27.87 4.10
N LEU A 738 0.50 -26.89 3.36
CA LEU A 738 1.80 -26.27 3.66
C LEU A 738 1.83 -25.70 5.10
N VAL A 739 0.78 -24.96 5.50
CA VAL A 739 0.65 -24.36 6.83
C VAL A 739 0.57 -25.41 7.94
N GLN A 740 0.00 -26.60 7.67
CA GLN A 740 -0.02 -27.70 8.65
C GLN A 740 1.40 -28.24 8.93
N PHE A 741 2.23 -28.42 7.90
CA PHE A 741 3.63 -28.80 8.08
C PHE A 741 4.42 -27.70 8.80
N GLU A 742 4.18 -26.42 8.49
CA GLU A 742 4.81 -25.29 9.18
C GLU A 742 4.52 -25.30 10.68
N ARG A 743 3.26 -25.51 11.05
CA ARG A 743 2.83 -25.62 12.45
C ARG A 743 3.52 -26.81 13.14
N GLY A 744 3.68 -27.93 12.45
CA GLY A 744 4.42 -29.09 12.95
C GLY A 744 5.89 -28.75 13.25
N ILE A 745 6.57 -28.07 12.33
CA ILE A 745 7.96 -27.62 12.47
C ILE A 745 8.11 -26.66 13.66
N ARG A 746 7.27 -25.60 13.71
CA ARG A 746 7.28 -24.59 14.78
C ARG A 746 7.04 -25.19 16.18
N LEU A 747 6.26 -26.28 16.29
CA LEU A 747 6.04 -26.99 17.55
C LEU A 747 7.20 -27.93 17.93
N LEU A 748 7.85 -28.57 16.96
CA LEU A 748 8.95 -29.52 17.21
C LEU A 748 10.29 -28.82 17.50
N GLN A 749 10.53 -27.65 16.92
CA GLN A 749 11.83 -26.96 17.02
C GLN A 749 12.21 -26.51 18.45
N PRO A 750 11.34 -25.92 19.29
CA PRO A 750 11.70 -25.60 20.67
C PRO A 750 11.99 -26.84 21.52
N ARG A 751 11.29 -27.96 21.25
CA ARG A 751 11.58 -29.25 21.90
C ARG A 751 12.94 -29.80 21.47
N PHE A 752 13.31 -29.64 20.20
CA PHE A 752 14.64 -30.02 19.71
C PHE A 752 15.75 -29.15 20.31
N GLN A 753 15.55 -27.83 20.42
CA GLN A 753 16.50 -26.92 21.05
C GLN A 753 16.74 -27.24 22.53
N LYS A 754 15.68 -27.47 23.32
CA LYS A 754 15.83 -27.89 24.73
C LYS A 754 16.60 -29.20 24.89
N LEU A 755 16.39 -30.17 23.99
CA LEU A 755 17.16 -31.41 23.96
C LEU A 755 18.62 -31.15 23.56
N LEU A 756 18.90 -30.29 22.58
CA LEU A 756 20.26 -29.89 22.20
C LEU A 756 21.04 -29.29 23.38
N THR A 757 20.46 -28.33 24.10
CA THR A 757 21.12 -27.70 25.26
C THR A 757 21.45 -28.74 26.35
N ALA A 758 20.54 -29.68 26.63
CA ALA A 758 20.77 -30.77 27.58
C ALA A 758 21.83 -31.80 27.11
N LEU A 759 22.16 -31.85 25.82
CA LEU A 759 23.26 -32.66 25.27
C LEU A 759 24.59 -31.90 25.20
N GLN A 760 24.60 -30.61 25.53
CA GLN A 760 25.78 -29.72 25.46
C GLN A 760 26.33 -29.33 26.84
N ASP A 761 25.70 -29.76 27.94
CA ASP A 761 26.15 -29.50 29.31
C ASP A 761 27.50 -30.21 29.58
N PRO A 762 28.61 -29.47 29.84
CA PRO A 762 29.92 -30.07 30.10
C PRO A 762 30.00 -30.80 31.45
N HIS A 763 29.08 -30.52 32.38
CA HIS A 763 29.11 -31.03 33.75
C HIS A 763 28.18 -32.23 33.98
N ASN A 764 27.21 -32.48 33.09
CA ASN A 764 26.28 -33.60 33.18
C ASN A 764 26.30 -34.45 31.89
N PRO A 765 26.87 -35.67 31.89
CA PRO A 765 26.88 -36.52 30.70
C PRO A 765 25.45 -36.96 30.33
N PRO A 766 25.06 -36.88 29.05
CA PRO A 766 23.68 -37.12 28.63
C PRO A 766 23.29 -38.60 28.74
N THR A 767 22.08 -38.87 29.24
CA THR A 767 21.58 -40.24 29.38
C THR A 767 21.26 -40.89 28.02
N PRO A 768 21.34 -42.23 27.90
CA PRO A 768 20.95 -42.95 26.68
C PRO A 768 19.50 -42.66 26.22
N ALA A 769 18.60 -42.36 27.17
CA ALA A 769 17.22 -41.97 26.89
C ALA A 769 17.14 -40.59 26.20
N GLN A 770 17.91 -39.59 26.67
CA GLN A 770 17.97 -38.26 26.06
C GLN A 770 18.56 -38.31 24.63
N LEU A 771 19.63 -39.09 24.42
CA LEU A 771 20.23 -39.30 23.09
C LEU A 771 19.23 -39.95 22.11
N THR A 772 18.44 -40.91 22.60
CA THR A 772 17.40 -41.59 21.82
C THR A 772 16.23 -40.67 21.47
N GLU A 773 15.74 -39.86 22.41
CA GLU A 773 14.69 -38.87 22.16
C GLU A 773 15.15 -37.75 21.22
N ALA A 774 16.36 -37.21 21.40
CA ALA A 774 16.93 -36.22 20.49
C ALA A 774 17.03 -36.75 19.04
N SER A 775 17.43 -38.01 18.87
CA SER A 775 17.50 -38.67 17.56
C SER A 775 16.12 -38.85 16.91
N LYS A 776 15.10 -39.24 17.69
CA LYS A 776 13.71 -39.34 17.19
C LYS A 776 13.13 -37.97 16.81
N VAL A 777 13.33 -36.95 17.63
CA VAL A 777 12.84 -35.59 17.36
C VAL A 777 13.55 -34.99 16.15
N ARG A 778 14.88 -35.17 16.02
CA ARG A 778 15.66 -34.82 14.81
C ARG A 778 15.05 -35.44 13.56
N LYS A 779 14.80 -36.76 13.56
CA LYS A 779 14.24 -37.46 12.40
C LYS A 779 12.89 -36.88 11.99
N ARG A 780 11.96 -36.75 12.94
CA ARG A 780 10.63 -36.15 12.68
C ARG A 780 10.72 -34.72 12.14
N LEU A 781 11.67 -33.92 12.63
CA LEU A 781 11.86 -32.54 12.18
C LEU A 781 12.39 -32.50 10.73
N ILE A 782 13.36 -33.36 10.37
CA ILE A 782 13.85 -33.52 9.00
C ILE A 782 12.73 -34.01 8.06
N ASP A 783 11.97 -35.03 8.47
CA ASP A 783 10.85 -35.56 7.69
C ASP A 783 9.78 -34.46 7.46
N SER A 784 9.52 -33.61 8.46
CA SER A 784 8.59 -32.47 8.35
C SER A 784 9.11 -31.38 7.40
N PHE A 785 10.41 -31.07 7.43
CA PHE A 785 11.01 -30.12 6.48
C PHE A 785 10.93 -30.60 5.03
N ALA A 786 11.20 -31.89 4.78
CA ALA A 786 11.07 -32.47 3.43
C ALA A 786 9.61 -32.46 2.92
N GLN A 787 8.63 -32.66 3.81
CA GLN A 787 7.21 -32.57 3.48
C GLN A 787 6.77 -31.12 3.20
N TYR A 788 7.25 -30.15 3.97
CA TYR A 788 7.00 -28.72 3.75
C TYR A 788 7.56 -28.25 2.40
N ASP A 789 8.82 -28.59 2.10
CA ASP A 789 9.48 -28.28 0.82
C ASP A 789 8.76 -28.91 -0.39
N THR A 790 8.32 -30.16 -0.26
CA THR A 790 7.51 -30.85 -1.29
C THR A 790 6.15 -30.18 -1.48
N ALA A 791 5.49 -29.72 -0.40
CA ALA A 791 4.23 -28.98 -0.49
C ALA A 791 4.43 -27.60 -1.15
N ALA A 792 5.54 -26.92 -0.87
CA ALA A 792 5.87 -25.63 -1.46
C ALA A 792 6.12 -25.73 -2.98
N ARG A 793 6.92 -26.72 -3.44
CA ARG A 793 7.10 -26.99 -4.88
C ARG A 793 5.76 -27.31 -5.57
N ARG A 794 4.91 -28.14 -4.97
CA ARG A 794 3.56 -28.42 -5.52
C ARG A 794 2.71 -27.16 -5.70
N ILE A 795 2.83 -26.14 -4.85
CA ILE A 795 2.10 -24.87 -5.03
C ILE A 795 2.64 -24.06 -6.21
N ARG A 796 3.98 -24.02 -6.36
CA ARG A 796 4.68 -23.38 -7.49
C ARG A 796 4.31 -24.02 -8.83
N ASP A 797 4.23 -25.35 -8.87
CA ASP A 797 4.06 -26.15 -10.09
C ASP A 797 2.58 -26.41 -10.47
N LEU A 798 1.62 -25.86 -9.70
CA LEU A 798 0.20 -25.93 -10.02
C LEU A 798 -0.12 -25.09 -11.28
N PRO A 799 -0.76 -25.66 -12.33
CA PRO A 799 -1.02 -24.94 -13.57
C PRO A 799 -1.97 -23.76 -13.36
N THR A 800 -1.67 -22.63 -13.99
CA THR A 800 -2.55 -21.45 -14.02
C THR A 800 -2.38 -20.63 -15.29
N ASN A 801 -3.49 -20.06 -15.75
CA ASN A 801 -3.52 -19.09 -16.85
C ASN A 801 -3.67 -17.64 -16.34
N SER A 802 -3.67 -17.43 -15.01
CA SER A 802 -3.84 -16.12 -14.38
C SER A 802 -2.49 -15.57 -13.92
N PRO A 803 -2.03 -14.40 -14.43
CA PRO A 803 -0.75 -13.82 -14.01
C PRO A 803 -0.74 -13.43 -12.53
N THR A 804 -1.90 -13.06 -11.96
CA THR A 804 -2.05 -12.77 -10.54
C THR A 804 -1.87 -14.02 -9.67
N GLN A 805 -2.42 -15.17 -10.12
CA GLN A 805 -2.24 -16.45 -9.41
C GLN A 805 -0.78 -16.93 -9.52
N GLN A 806 -0.14 -16.77 -10.67
CA GLN A 806 1.27 -17.12 -10.86
C GLN A 806 2.19 -16.30 -9.93
N LYS A 807 1.92 -14.99 -9.78
CA LYS A 807 2.61 -14.12 -8.81
C LYS A 807 2.41 -14.62 -7.37
N LEU A 808 1.19 -14.99 -6.99
CA LEU A 808 0.87 -15.55 -5.67
C LEU A 808 1.62 -16.86 -5.40
N GLN A 809 1.66 -17.78 -6.37
CA GLN A 809 2.37 -19.06 -6.23
C GLN A 809 3.88 -18.86 -6.05
N LYS A 810 4.49 -17.95 -6.82
CA LYS A 810 5.91 -17.57 -6.67
C LYS A 810 6.20 -16.98 -5.29
N ALA A 811 5.36 -16.07 -4.80
CA ALA A 811 5.51 -15.45 -3.48
C ALA A 811 5.41 -16.47 -2.33
N ILE A 812 4.44 -17.40 -2.40
CA ILE A 812 4.30 -18.49 -1.42
C ILE A 812 5.56 -19.38 -1.42
N TYR A 813 6.07 -19.74 -2.60
CA TYR A 813 7.28 -20.56 -2.72
C TYR A 813 8.53 -19.85 -2.17
N GLN A 814 8.69 -18.56 -2.45
CA GLN A 814 9.80 -17.75 -1.94
C GLN A 814 9.76 -17.66 -0.40
N GLN A 815 8.59 -17.41 0.19
CA GLN A 815 8.44 -17.37 1.64
C GLN A 815 8.69 -18.75 2.29
N ALA A 816 8.27 -19.84 1.64
CA ALA A 816 8.55 -21.19 2.10
C ALA A 816 10.06 -21.52 2.05
N SER A 817 10.77 -21.10 1.00
CA SER A 817 12.23 -21.25 0.91
C SER A 817 12.96 -20.48 2.03
N ASN A 818 12.54 -19.23 2.30
CA ASN A 818 13.08 -18.45 3.42
C ASN A 818 12.84 -19.14 4.77
N PHE A 819 11.64 -19.70 4.99
CA PHE A 819 11.31 -20.46 6.19
C PHE A 819 12.19 -21.71 6.35
N LEU A 820 12.43 -22.47 5.27
CA LEU A 820 13.36 -23.59 5.30
C LEU A 820 14.79 -23.16 5.69
N HIS A 821 15.32 -22.10 5.07
CA HIS A 821 16.67 -21.61 5.36
C HIS A 821 16.85 -21.20 6.83
N LEU A 822 15.92 -20.42 7.39
CA LEU A 822 15.98 -19.98 8.78
C LEU A 822 15.87 -21.14 9.78
N HIS A 823 14.97 -22.08 9.53
CA HIS A 823 14.62 -23.10 10.52
C HIS A 823 15.44 -24.41 10.41
N MET A 824 16.16 -24.65 9.31
CA MET A 824 17.05 -25.82 9.14
C MET A 824 18.45 -25.64 9.76
N LEU A 825 18.92 -24.41 10.00
CA LEU A 825 20.26 -24.13 10.58
C LEU A 825 20.58 -24.93 11.86
N PRO A 826 19.69 -25.04 12.88
CA PRO A 826 19.98 -25.76 14.12
C PRO A 826 20.19 -27.28 13.96
N LEU A 827 19.81 -27.88 12.82
CA LEU A 827 19.95 -29.31 12.57
C LEU A 827 21.36 -29.72 12.12
N LYS A 828 22.21 -28.77 11.67
CA LYS A 828 23.57 -29.07 11.19
C LYS A 828 24.58 -29.38 12.30
N SER A 829 24.31 -28.98 13.56
CA SER A 829 25.25 -29.10 14.70
C SER A 829 25.30 -30.48 15.38
N LEU A 830 24.15 -31.16 15.52
CA LEU A 830 24.04 -32.40 16.31
C LEU A 830 24.99 -33.55 15.90
N PRO A 831 25.30 -33.81 14.61
CA PRO A 831 26.21 -34.90 14.23
C PRO A 831 27.64 -34.72 14.77
N LYS A 832 28.07 -33.48 15.02
CA LYS A 832 29.35 -33.18 15.68
C LYS A 832 29.25 -33.48 17.18
N ILE A 833 28.20 -32.98 17.85
CA ILE A 833 27.95 -33.18 19.29
C ILE A 833 27.85 -34.68 19.64
N LEU A 834 27.11 -35.46 18.85
CA LEU A 834 26.98 -36.91 19.08
C LEU A 834 28.31 -37.68 18.90
N LYS A 835 29.24 -37.21 18.06
CA LYS A 835 30.59 -37.79 17.97
C LYS A 835 31.44 -37.48 19.20
N HIS A 836 31.27 -36.31 19.83
CA HIS A 836 31.99 -35.92 21.03
C HIS A 836 31.40 -36.50 22.32
N ALA A 837 30.11 -36.84 22.33
CA ALA A 837 29.42 -37.43 23.48
C ALA A 837 29.62 -38.95 23.63
N THR A 838 30.38 -39.61 22.75
CA THR A 838 30.69 -41.06 22.85
C THR A 838 32.03 -41.28 23.58
N PRO A 839 32.07 -41.81 24.82
CA PRO A 839 33.31 -42.03 25.55
C PRO A 839 34.02 -43.31 25.06
N GLY A 840 34.92 -43.20 24.07
CA GLY A 840 35.60 -44.40 23.55
C GLY A 840 36.54 -44.22 22.36
N GLY A 841 37.45 -43.25 22.37
CA GLY A 841 38.46 -43.12 21.30
C GLY A 841 39.67 -42.27 21.66
N ARG A 842 40.77 -42.90 22.08
CA ARG A 842 42.10 -42.26 22.17
C ARG A 842 42.73 -42.17 20.78
N PRO A 843 43.43 -41.07 20.41
CA PRO A 843 44.28 -41.04 19.24
C PRO A 843 45.66 -41.66 19.53
N LEU A 844 46.21 -42.37 18.54
CA LEU A 844 47.63 -42.76 18.44
C LEU A 844 48.12 -42.45 17.00
N PRO A 845 49.43 -42.24 16.78
CA PRO A 845 49.90 -41.33 15.73
C PRO A 845 50.39 -41.99 14.42
N ASN A 846 50.46 -41.15 13.38
CA ASN A 846 51.17 -41.27 12.09
C ASN A 846 51.96 -42.56 11.76
N SER A 847 51.65 -43.16 10.60
CA SER A 847 52.67 -43.52 9.61
C SER A 847 52.12 -43.73 8.19
N HIS A 848 52.97 -43.41 7.22
CA HIS A 848 52.76 -43.33 5.77
C HIS A 848 52.28 -44.60 5.00
N SER A 849 51.82 -44.30 3.77
CA SER A 849 52.16 -44.97 2.48
C SER A 849 51.30 -46.11 1.87
N ARG A 850 50.82 -45.80 0.65
CA ARG A 850 50.79 -46.58 -0.62
C ARG A 850 50.14 -47.98 -0.70
N SER A 851 49.09 -48.00 -1.55
CA SER A 851 48.87 -48.86 -2.74
C SER A 851 48.48 -50.35 -2.63
N SER A 852 47.34 -50.65 -3.29
CA SER A 852 47.20 -51.64 -4.39
C SER A 852 46.83 -53.12 -4.11
N LEU A 853 45.63 -53.48 -4.61
CA LEU A 853 45.22 -54.70 -5.34
C LEU A 853 45.11 -56.09 -4.66
N HIS A 854 44.04 -56.81 -5.08
CA HIS A 854 43.74 -58.26 -5.00
C HIS A 854 43.62 -58.91 -3.61
N ALA A 855 42.93 -60.04 -3.40
CA ALA A 855 41.68 -60.62 -3.90
C ALA A 855 41.60 -62.07 -3.35
N ASP A 856 40.56 -62.37 -2.55
CA ASP A 856 39.93 -63.70 -2.41
C ASP A 856 40.72 -64.87 -1.71
N PRO A 857 40.09 -66.00 -1.30
CA PRO A 857 39.34 -66.04 -0.04
C PRO A 857 39.57 -67.26 0.88
N SER A 858 38.78 -67.32 1.96
CA SER A 858 38.37 -68.48 2.80
C SER A 858 39.10 -68.77 4.13
N SER A 859 38.47 -68.40 5.25
CA SER A 859 37.81 -69.36 6.16
C SER A 859 37.19 -68.68 7.40
N THR A 860 36.24 -69.38 8.01
CA THR A 860 35.23 -68.99 8.99
C THR A 860 35.68 -68.52 10.38
N ALA A 861 35.21 -67.35 10.83
CA ALA A 861 34.83 -67.08 12.24
C ALA A 861 33.88 -65.86 12.36
N LYS A 862 32.88 -65.90 13.26
CA LYS A 862 32.06 -64.74 13.68
C LYS A 862 32.75 -63.99 14.83
N PRO A 863 32.62 -62.65 14.95
CA PRO A 863 31.60 -62.11 15.86
C PRO A 863 30.89 -60.80 15.41
N PHE A 864 29.71 -60.58 16.00
CA PHE A 864 28.97 -59.31 16.23
C PHE A 864 29.00 -58.16 15.20
N SER A 865 27.85 -57.92 14.56
CA SER A 865 27.58 -56.75 13.71
C SER A 865 27.04 -55.54 14.49
N SER A 866 27.51 -54.35 14.13
CA SER A 866 26.92 -53.06 14.54
C SER A 866 25.90 -52.58 13.50
N ALA A 867 24.68 -52.25 13.93
CA ALA A 867 23.51 -52.13 13.08
C ALA A 867 23.32 -50.73 12.43
N LEU A 868 24.33 -50.22 11.72
CA LEU A 868 24.24 -48.93 10.99
C LEU A 868 24.78 -48.94 9.54
N ALA A 869 24.95 -50.13 8.94
CA ALA A 869 25.46 -50.28 7.57
C ALA A 869 24.48 -50.97 6.60
N SER A 870 23.15 -50.77 6.80
CA SER A 870 22.11 -51.27 5.89
C SER A 870 20.99 -50.26 5.73
N ILE A 871 20.98 -49.54 4.60
CA ILE A 871 19.83 -49.10 3.77
C ILE A 871 20.44 -48.30 2.61
N LYS A 872 20.61 -48.97 1.46
CA LYS A 872 20.90 -48.34 0.17
C LYS A 872 19.81 -48.80 -0.78
N TYR A 873 19.04 -47.84 -1.29
CA TYR A 873 18.12 -47.91 -2.44
C TYR A 873 17.33 -49.22 -2.67
N GLY A 874 16.04 -49.18 -2.34
CA GLY A 874 15.04 -50.08 -2.90
C GLY A 874 14.13 -49.34 -3.88
N ASN A 875 14.40 -49.45 -5.18
CA ASN A 875 13.40 -49.12 -6.20
C ASN A 875 12.26 -50.14 -6.12
N ASN A 876 11.01 -49.68 -6.16
CA ASN A 876 9.87 -50.51 -6.54
C ASN A 876 8.88 -49.68 -7.36
N THR A 877 8.81 -50.02 -8.65
CA THR A 877 7.76 -49.58 -9.57
C THR A 877 6.44 -50.27 -9.23
N PRO A 878 5.32 -49.70 -9.70
CA PRO A 878 4.35 -50.52 -10.41
C PRO A 878 4.08 -49.98 -11.82
N ASN A 879 3.87 -50.90 -12.77
CA ASN A 879 3.56 -50.57 -14.16
C ASN A 879 2.22 -49.83 -14.32
N GLY A 880 2.22 -48.81 -15.17
CA GLY A 880 1.05 -48.12 -15.70
C GLY A 880 1.47 -47.30 -16.92
N SER A 881 1.11 -47.75 -18.12
CA SER A 881 1.74 -47.35 -19.38
C SER A 881 1.38 -45.95 -19.90
N SER A 882 2.39 -45.14 -20.24
CA SER A 882 2.41 -44.30 -21.46
C SER A 882 3.82 -43.70 -21.68
N GLN A 883 4.35 -43.79 -22.91
CA GLN A 883 5.61 -43.14 -23.30
C GLN A 883 5.33 -41.78 -23.97
N SER A 884 6.13 -40.74 -23.67
CA SER A 884 6.25 -39.56 -24.53
C SER A 884 7.57 -38.78 -24.33
N ILE A 885 8.60 -39.20 -25.07
CA ILE A 885 9.64 -38.38 -25.74
C ILE A 885 9.89 -36.97 -25.14
N THR A 886 10.37 -36.90 -23.90
CA THR A 886 10.79 -35.65 -23.21
C THR A 886 11.89 -35.87 -22.15
N SER A 887 12.32 -37.11 -21.91
CA SER A 887 13.17 -37.49 -20.78
C SER A 887 14.61 -36.98 -20.87
N ASP A 888 15.17 -36.92 -22.07
CA ASP A 888 16.62 -36.95 -22.20
C ASP A 888 17.23 -35.58 -21.89
N ASN A 889 16.65 -34.50 -22.44
CA ASN A 889 17.00 -33.11 -22.07
C ASN A 889 16.77 -32.84 -20.58
N SER A 890 15.71 -33.42 -19.98
CA SER A 890 15.42 -33.25 -18.56
C SER A 890 16.51 -33.84 -17.66
N SER A 891 17.06 -35.00 -18.03
CA SER A 891 18.16 -35.64 -17.30
C SER A 891 19.49 -34.90 -17.43
N ALA A 892 19.80 -34.34 -18.61
CA ALA A 892 20.99 -33.52 -18.82
C ALA A 892 20.93 -32.20 -18.04
N ILE A 893 19.77 -31.52 -18.04
CA ILE A 893 19.54 -30.31 -17.25
C ILE A 893 19.64 -30.62 -15.75
N SER A 894 19.00 -31.70 -15.28
CA SER A 894 19.09 -32.11 -13.86
C SER A 894 20.54 -32.40 -13.42
N ALA A 895 21.37 -32.98 -14.29
CA ALA A 895 22.78 -33.25 -13.99
C ALA A 895 23.60 -31.95 -13.84
N LEU A 896 23.36 -30.96 -14.70
CA LEU A 896 24.00 -29.64 -14.60
C LEU A 896 23.48 -28.84 -13.39
N GLU A 897 22.18 -28.92 -13.07
CA GLU A 897 21.62 -28.33 -11.85
C GLU A 897 22.22 -28.94 -10.57
N ASP A 898 22.45 -30.26 -10.54
CA ASP A 898 23.11 -30.94 -9.41
C ASP A 898 24.61 -30.57 -9.32
N GLU A 899 25.31 -30.37 -10.44
CA GLU A 899 26.70 -29.91 -10.46
C GLU A 899 26.84 -28.44 -10.03
N GLU A 900 25.99 -27.55 -10.56
CA GLU A 900 25.92 -26.13 -10.15
C GLU A 900 25.65 -26.02 -8.63
N LYS A 901 24.69 -26.80 -8.13
CA LYS A 901 24.36 -26.88 -6.71
C LYS A 901 25.52 -27.40 -5.87
N ALA A 902 26.26 -28.41 -6.34
CA ALA A 902 27.45 -28.91 -5.64
C ALA A 902 28.58 -27.86 -5.59
N LEU A 903 28.76 -27.08 -6.66
CA LEU A 903 29.70 -25.96 -6.70
C LEU A 903 29.27 -24.81 -5.77
N ARG A 904 27.98 -24.44 -5.75
CA ARG A 904 27.43 -23.44 -4.82
C ARG A 904 27.53 -23.88 -3.34
N ASP A 905 27.23 -25.14 -3.03
CA ASP A 905 27.40 -25.70 -1.68
C ASP A 905 28.88 -25.67 -1.24
N ARG A 906 29.82 -25.92 -2.16
CA ARG A 906 31.27 -25.82 -1.90
C ARG A 906 31.72 -24.37 -1.71
N LEU A 907 31.19 -23.43 -2.50
CA LEU A 907 31.46 -21.99 -2.38
C LEU A 907 31.09 -21.48 -0.99
N ILE A 908 29.87 -21.80 -0.52
CA ILE A 908 29.37 -21.43 0.82
C ILE A 908 30.33 -21.92 1.93
N VAL A 909 30.83 -23.15 1.82
CA VAL A 909 31.78 -23.71 2.81
C VAL A 909 33.13 -22.97 2.80
N LEU A 910 33.62 -22.56 1.63
CA LEU A 910 34.88 -21.82 1.51
C LEU A 910 34.75 -20.38 2.00
N GLU A 911 33.62 -19.72 1.73
CA GLU A 911 33.30 -18.40 2.28
C GLU A 911 33.15 -18.44 3.81
N GLU A 912 32.46 -19.45 4.36
CA GLU A 912 32.37 -19.70 5.80
C GLU A 912 33.77 -19.94 6.43
N GLN A 913 34.63 -20.72 5.78
CA GLN A 913 36.02 -20.91 6.20
C GLN A 913 36.83 -19.61 6.16
N LYS A 914 36.73 -18.83 5.08
CA LYS A 914 37.41 -17.54 4.93
C LYS A 914 36.98 -16.55 6.01
N PHE A 915 35.69 -16.53 6.36
CA PHE A 915 35.16 -15.73 7.46
C PHE A 915 35.79 -16.13 8.81
N PHE A 916 35.77 -17.42 9.17
CA PHE A 916 36.35 -17.89 10.43
C PHE A 916 37.87 -17.62 10.54
N VAL A 917 38.64 -17.83 9.46
CA VAL A 917 40.08 -17.52 9.47
C VAL A 917 40.32 -16.01 9.60
N SER A 918 39.46 -15.16 9.01
CA SER A 918 39.51 -13.71 9.18
C SER A 918 39.20 -13.26 10.62
N GLU A 919 38.25 -13.92 11.30
CA GLU A 919 37.99 -13.70 12.73
C GLU A 919 39.18 -14.12 13.61
N MET A 920 39.83 -15.25 13.28
CA MET A 920 41.07 -15.67 13.95
C MET A 920 42.21 -14.66 13.77
N ILE A 921 42.33 -14.01 12.60
CA ILE A 921 43.28 -12.90 12.38
C ILE A 921 42.94 -11.70 13.27
N ALA A 922 41.66 -11.36 13.43
CA ALA A 922 41.23 -10.27 14.30
C ALA A 922 41.55 -10.54 15.78
N ASP A 923 41.33 -11.76 16.28
CA ASP A 923 41.67 -12.16 17.64
C ASP A 923 43.20 -12.27 17.86
N ALA A 924 43.96 -12.80 16.89
CA ALA A 924 45.42 -12.85 16.95
C ALA A 924 46.04 -11.44 16.97
N ASN A 925 45.52 -10.49 16.18
CA ASN A 925 45.89 -9.07 16.25
C ASN A 925 45.54 -8.45 17.61
N LYS A 926 44.34 -8.71 18.14
CA LYS A 926 43.91 -8.25 19.48
C LYS A 926 44.83 -8.76 20.59
N ARG A 927 45.39 -9.97 20.42
CA ARG A 927 46.36 -10.60 21.34
C ARG A 927 47.83 -10.31 21.01
N ARG A 928 48.12 -9.46 20.02
CA ARG A 928 49.46 -9.07 19.56
C ARG A 928 50.37 -10.24 19.12
N LYS A 929 49.76 -11.28 18.55
CA LYS A 929 50.47 -12.48 18.06
C LYS A 929 50.72 -12.39 16.56
N PHE A 930 51.68 -11.56 16.17
CA PHE A 930 51.89 -11.21 14.75
C PHE A 930 52.38 -12.39 13.89
N ASP A 931 53.09 -13.37 14.47
CA ASP A 931 53.52 -14.58 13.74
C ASP A 931 52.32 -15.46 13.33
N GLU A 932 51.30 -15.57 14.18
CA GLU A 932 50.04 -16.28 13.87
C GLU A 932 49.25 -15.53 12.79
N VAL A 933 49.24 -14.19 12.83
CA VAL A 933 48.57 -13.34 11.82
C VAL A 933 49.15 -13.57 10.42
N SER A 934 50.49 -13.62 10.28
CA SER A 934 51.13 -13.85 8.99
C SER A 934 50.80 -15.22 8.37
N ALA A 935 50.75 -16.28 9.18
CA ALA A 935 50.37 -17.61 8.71
C ALA A 935 48.88 -17.71 8.35
N LEU A 936 47.99 -17.08 9.12
CA LEU A 936 46.56 -17.07 8.84
C LEU A 936 46.21 -16.22 7.62
N ALA A 937 46.94 -15.12 7.34
CA ALA A 937 46.74 -14.29 6.16
C ALA A 937 46.97 -15.07 4.85
N LEU A 938 48.00 -15.92 4.79
CA LEU A 938 48.24 -16.81 3.64
C LEU A 938 47.07 -17.78 3.41
N ASN A 939 46.50 -18.34 4.48
CA ASN A 939 45.32 -19.21 4.37
C ASN A 939 44.09 -18.45 3.82
N VAL A 940 43.90 -17.17 4.16
CA VAL A 940 42.83 -16.33 3.60
C VAL A 940 43.06 -16.04 2.11
N GLU A 941 44.31 -15.84 1.69
CA GLU A 941 44.66 -15.63 0.28
C GLU A 941 44.38 -16.89 -0.56
N ASP A 942 44.76 -18.07 -0.07
CA ASP A 942 44.53 -19.34 -0.77
C ASP A 942 43.05 -19.74 -0.81
N LEU A 943 42.29 -19.50 0.28
CA LEU A 943 40.83 -19.64 0.27
C LEU A 943 40.17 -18.68 -0.74
N SER A 944 40.68 -17.46 -0.88
CA SER A 944 40.17 -16.49 -1.86
C SER A 944 40.39 -16.96 -3.30
N LYS A 945 41.60 -17.45 -3.62
CA LYS A 945 41.92 -17.99 -4.96
C LYS A 945 41.03 -19.19 -5.35
N GLU A 946 40.65 -20.02 -4.37
CA GLU A 946 39.74 -21.15 -4.62
C GLU A 946 38.27 -20.71 -4.79
N ILE A 947 37.82 -19.71 -4.03
CA ILE A 947 36.52 -19.05 -4.20
C ILE A 947 36.41 -18.45 -5.61
N ASP A 948 37.41 -17.68 -6.04
CA ASP A 948 37.44 -17.05 -7.36
C ASP A 948 37.46 -18.08 -8.49
N ARG A 949 38.17 -19.20 -8.30
CA ARG A 949 38.17 -20.34 -9.24
C ARG A 949 36.79 -20.97 -9.39
N ILE A 950 36.06 -21.20 -8.30
CA ILE A 950 34.72 -21.81 -8.34
C ILE A 950 33.70 -20.84 -8.95
N ASN A 951 33.78 -19.55 -8.62
CA ASN A 951 32.97 -18.51 -9.26
C ASN A 951 33.25 -18.43 -10.78
N GLY A 952 34.51 -18.56 -11.21
CA GLY A 952 34.88 -18.66 -12.62
C GLY A 952 34.32 -19.88 -13.35
N ILE A 953 34.16 -21.02 -12.66
CA ILE A 953 33.51 -22.22 -13.21
C ILE A 953 32.00 -21.99 -13.33
N LEU A 954 31.34 -21.48 -12.28
CA LEU A 954 29.91 -21.17 -12.27
C LEU A 954 29.51 -20.17 -13.36
N ASN A 955 30.34 -19.14 -13.61
CA ASN A 955 30.10 -18.15 -14.66
C ASN A 955 30.27 -18.69 -16.09
N ASN A 956 30.96 -19.83 -16.27
CA ASN A 956 31.19 -20.47 -17.56
C ASN A 956 30.24 -21.65 -17.84
N MET A 957 29.28 -21.93 -16.95
CA MET A 957 28.23 -22.92 -17.19
C MET A 957 27.15 -22.31 -18.10
N ASP A 958 27.28 -22.55 -19.41
CA ASP A 958 26.33 -22.06 -20.42
C ASP A 958 25.04 -22.89 -20.42
N PHE A 959 24.00 -22.36 -19.79
CA PHE A 959 22.64 -22.91 -19.84
C PHE A 959 21.87 -22.50 -21.12
N GLU A 960 22.31 -21.47 -21.84
CA GLU A 960 21.54 -20.85 -22.93
C GLU A 960 21.50 -21.75 -24.17
N SER A 961 22.63 -22.38 -24.51
CA SER A 961 22.73 -23.32 -25.64
C SER A 961 21.91 -24.61 -25.50
N LEU A 962 21.45 -24.97 -24.29
CA LEU A 962 20.62 -26.15 -24.05
C LEU A 962 19.10 -25.88 -24.10
N TYR A 963 18.68 -24.62 -23.88
CA TYR A 963 17.28 -24.21 -24.05
C TYR A 963 16.95 -23.86 -25.51
N THR A 964 17.89 -23.32 -26.27
CA THR A 964 17.73 -23.11 -27.72
C THR A 964 18.22 -24.36 -28.47
N GLY A 965 17.29 -25.21 -28.92
CA GLY A 965 17.59 -26.49 -29.59
C GLY A 965 18.23 -26.40 -31.00
N ASN A 966 19.30 -25.63 -31.15
CA ASN A 966 20.10 -25.50 -32.38
C ASN A 966 21.39 -26.32 -32.27
N ALA A 967 21.27 -27.65 -32.42
CA ALA A 967 22.40 -28.47 -32.82
C ALA A 967 22.49 -28.48 -34.35
N GLN A 968 23.51 -27.85 -34.92
CA GLN A 968 23.86 -28.03 -36.34
C GLN A 968 24.62 -29.36 -36.51
N SER A 969 23.92 -30.42 -36.94
CA SER A 969 24.46 -31.54 -37.74
C SER A 969 23.35 -32.45 -38.22
#